data_AF-A0A8T2Y6R1-F1
#
_entry.id   AF-A0A8T2Y6R1-F1
#
_cell.length_a   1.000
_cell.length_b   1.000
_cell.length_c   1.000
_cell.angle_alpha   90.00
_cell.angle_beta   90.00
_cell.angle_gamma   90.00
#
_symmetry.space_group_name_H-M   'P 1'
#
loop_
_entity.id
_entity.type
_entity.pdbx_description
1 polymer ?
#
loop_
_entity_poly.entity_id
_entity_poly.type
_entity_poly.pdbx_seq_one_letter_code
_entity_poly.pdbx_strand_id
1 'polypeptide(L)'
;MWRTLAKCSPSKQLKFPSNSSNFFKDSTFIENIRSPDAKKCLNSAFSFLCSRQIGVFPQNDKLCNSSFDDLTKPFDLSPFFFKGYATAAAADVIPSNDESDLSGSDDFQGLMEQVNKHFQKMEPQFRPQEKKMVAGMGIGKYAILKRRQIKMETEAWEQAAQEYQEMLEDMCEQKLAPNLPYVKSLFLGWFEPLRDAIVAEQELCKRNLRVSHRAHFSDLPADMMAVITMHKLMGLLMTGNGGSASIRVVQAASVVGEAIEHEGRIHKFLEKTKKRKNVEAKISEGESDAAIEEGEKLSKEQEKLRKKVTTLIKKQKVQQVRRIVKGHDDSRPWGQEEHVKVGSRLIQLMIETAYIQPPIDQIGDGPPDIRPAFVHTLKTITKDTQKSSRRYGVIECDPLVRKGLEKSARHMVIPYMPMLVPPLNWTGYDQGAHLFLPSYVMRIHGSKQQRDAVKRASRNQLEPVFKALDTLGNTKWRINKRVLVVVDRIWASGGHLAGLVDREDAPLPEEPQTEDEAEIRKWTWKVRSVKKENSERHSQRCDIELKLAVARKMKDEEGFYYPHNLDFRGRAYPMHPYLNHLGSDVCRGILEFAEGRPLGKSGLRWLKIHLANLYAGGVDKLSYDGRISFTENHLDDIFDSADQPLEGRRWWLGAEDPFQCLAACINLSEALRSPSPETATSHTPVHQDGSCNGLQHYAALGRDKLGAAAVNLVGGEKPADVYSGIATRVLDIMQRDAEKDPAINPNSVHAKLLVNQVDRKLVKQTVMTSVYGVTYIGARDQIKRRLKERCIIADDPQLYSAACYAAKTTLMALEEMFEGARGIMAWLGECAKVIASENQPVRWTTPLGLPVVQPYRQLGRHLIKTSLQVLTLKRETDKVMVKRQRTAFPPNFVHSLDGSHMMMTAVACKEAGLNFAGVHDSYWTHACDVDEMNRILREKFVELYEAPILENLLESFQSSFPNLKFPPLPERGVFDLKDVLRSTYFFN
;
A
#
# COMPACT_ATOMS: atom_id res chain seq x y z
N MET A 1 -13.46 -25.48 -32.77
CA MET A 1 -13.31 -24.93 -34.15
C MET A 1 -12.00 -24.13 -34.32
N TRP A 2 -10.97 -24.38 -33.49
CA TRP A 2 -9.70 -23.61 -33.43
C TRP A 2 -8.46 -24.50 -33.68
N ARG A 3 -8.61 -25.69 -34.29
CA ARG A 3 -7.51 -26.66 -34.45
C ARG A 3 -6.99 -26.86 -35.88
N THR A 4 -7.51 -26.16 -36.89
CA THR A 4 -7.32 -26.63 -38.29
C THR A 4 -6.95 -25.59 -39.35
N LEU A 5 -6.25 -24.50 -39.02
CA LEU A 5 -5.79 -23.54 -40.06
C LEU A 5 -4.34 -23.02 -39.92
N ALA A 6 -3.49 -23.62 -39.08
CA ALA A 6 -2.10 -23.16 -38.88
C ALA A 6 -1.02 -24.04 -39.53
N LYS A 7 -1.34 -24.75 -40.62
CA LYS A 7 -0.32 -25.46 -41.43
C LYS A 7 -0.69 -25.36 -42.91
N CYS A 8 -0.13 -24.38 -43.62
CA CYS A 8 0.39 -24.51 -44.99
C CYS A 8 0.92 -23.17 -45.58
N SER A 9 2.19 -23.19 -45.98
CA SER A 9 2.79 -22.50 -47.14
C SER A 9 3.35 -21.06 -47.03
N PRO A 10 4.31 -20.66 -47.90
CA PRO A 10 5.61 -20.15 -47.48
C PRO A 10 5.95 -18.75 -48.01
N SER A 11 7.08 -18.24 -47.53
CA SER A 11 7.80 -17.03 -47.97
C SER A 11 7.69 -16.68 -49.46
N LYS A 12 7.17 -15.49 -49.77
CA LYS A 12 7.50 -14.72 -50.97
C LYS A 12 7.73 -13.26 -50.62
N GLN A 13 8.97 -12.81 -50.84
CA GLN A 13 9.33 -11.40 -50.92
C GLN A 13 8.55 -10.74 -52.08
N LEU A 14 7.89 -9.64 -51.80
CA LEU A 14 7.34 -8.73 -52.81
C LEU A 14 7.90 -7.33 -52.55
N LYS A 15 8.89 -6.95 -53.37
CA LYS A 15 9.21 -5.55 -53.70
C LYS A 15 8.11 -5.01 -54.61
N PHE A 16 7.88 -3.69 -54.57
CA PHE A 16 7.56 -2.77 -55.69
C PHE A 16 6.99 -1.44 -55.09
N PRO A 17 6.90 -0.33 -55.83
CA PRO A 17 7.99 0.50 -56.36
C PRO A 17 7.88 1.98 -55.95
N SER A 18 8.96 2.70 -56.21
CA SER A 18 9.02 4.16 -56.32
C SER A 18 8.16 4.67 -57.50
N ASN A 19 7.37 5.72 -57.27
CA ASN A 19 7.19 6.77 -58.28
C ASN A 19 6.81 8.11 -57.65
N SER A 20 7.49 9.12 -58.18
CA SER A 20 7.46 10.55 -57.90
C SER A 20 6.33 11.28 -58.61
N SER A 21 5.79 12.33 -58.00
CA SER A 21 5.52 13.59 -58.72
C SER A 21 5.38 14.76 -57.76
N ASN A 22 6.05 15.84 -58.18
CA ASN A 22 6.25 17.12 -57.54
C ASN A 22 4.95 17.93 -57.36
N PHE A 23 4.91 18.77 -56.31
CA PHE A 23 4.61 20.20 -56.45
C PHE A 23 5.42 20.99 -55.41
N PHE A 24 6.06 22.06 -55.89
CA PHE A 24 7.07 22.88 -55.23
C PHE A 24 6.53 24.30 -54.96
N LYS A 25 7.26 25.05 -54.13
CA LYS A 25 7.29 26.53 -53.93
C LYS A 25 6.46 27.07 -52.77
N ASP A 26 6.92 27.99 -51.90
CA ASP A 26 8.15 28.80 -51.83
C ASP A 26 8.40 29.22 -50.36
N SER A 27 9.67 29.35 -49.97
CA SER A 27 10.25 30.59 -49.40
C SER A 27 11.62 30.31 -48.80
N THR A 28 12.64 30.78 -49.51
CA THR A 28 14.03 30.91 -49.10
C THR A 28 14.21 32.17 -48.25
N PHE A 29 15.02 32.10 -47.20
CA PHE A 29 15.87 33.22 -46.80
C PHE A 29 17.21 32.71 -46.28
N ILE A 30 18.24 33.47 -46.62
CA ILE A 30 19.62 33.07 -46.88
C ILE A 30 20.56 33.66 -45.82
N GLU A 31 21.67 32.94 -45.55
CA GLU A 31 23.01 33.43 -45.16
C GLU A 31 23.30 34.08 -43.79
N ASN A 32 24.22 33.47 -43.01
CA ASN A 32 25.65 33.83 -42.94
C ASN A 32 26.30 33.26 -41.65
N ILE A 33 27.20 32.27 -41.72
CA ILE A 33 28.68 32.36 -41.82
C ILE A 33 29.42 32.32 -40.45
N ARG A 34 30.46 31.46 -40.43
CA ARG A 34 31.69 31.39 -39.60
C ARG A 34 31.72 30.58 -38.30
N SER A 35 32.37 29.41 -38.39
CA SER A 35 33.47 28.98 -37.52
C SER A 35 34.71 29.85 -37.77
N PRO A 36 35.71 30.01 -36.86
CA PRO A 36 36.69 28.92 -36.63
C PRO A 36 37.45 28.88 -35.27
N ASP A 37 38.08 27.72 -35.08
CA ASP A 37 39.42 27.46 -34.52
C ASP A 37 39.83 27.67 -33.05
N ALA A 38 40.12 26.51 -32.47
CA ALA A 38 41.25 26.13 -31.63
C ALA A 38 42.45 27.11 -31.53
N LYS A 39 42.93 27.27 -30.29
CA LYS A 39 44.37 27.42 -29.99
C LYS A 39 44.79 26.48 -28.86
N LYS A 40 45.78 25.64 -29.19
CA LYS A 40 46.68 24.91 -28.28
C LYS A 40 47.82 25.83 -27.84
N CYS A 41 48.31 25.63 -26.60
CA CYS A 41 49.72 25.51 -26.21
C CYS A 41 49.73 24.91 -24.79
N LEU A 42 50.28 23.71 -24.52
CA LEU A 42 51.72 23.35 -24.40
C LEU A 42 52.39 24.20 -23.30
N ASN A 43 53.19 23.71 -22.36
CA ASN A 43 53.76 22.40 -22.01
C ASN A 43 54.56 22.60 -20.71
N SER A 44 54.58 21.63 -19.79
CA SER A 44 55.78 21.09 -19.10
C SER A 44 55.30 19.95 -18.17
N ALA A 45 55.54 18.65 -18.40
CA ALA A 45 56.75 17.85 -18.67
C ALA A 45 57.27 17.13 -17.42
N PHE A 46 57.76 15.89 -17.65
CA PHE A 46 58.35 14.85 -16.78
C PHE A 46 57.33 13.89 -16.08
N SER A 47 57.05 12.66 -16.54
CA SER A 47 57.88 11.44 -16.79
C SER A 47 58.52 10.87 -15.51
N PHE A 48 58.58 9.57 -15.18
CA PHE A 48 58.21 8.29 -15.80
C PHE A 48 58.37 7.20 -14.68
N LEU A 49 57.71 6.05 -14.86
CA LEU A 49 58.11 4.68 -14.46
C LEU A 49 58.03 4.15 -13.00
N CYS A 50 57.29 3.03 -12.93
CA CYS A 50 57.57 1.76 -12.23
C CYS A 50 57.50 1.68 -10.69
N SER A 51 56.68 0.75 -10.17
CA SER A 51 57.12 -0.64 -9.91
C SER A 51 56.06 -1.50 -9.20
N ARG A 52 56.01 -2.78 -9.60
CA ARG A 52 55.43 -3.92 -8.87
C ARG A 52 56.45 -4.45 -7.84
N GLN A 53 55.97 -4.97 -6.71
CA GLN A 53 56.56 -6.05 -5.88
C GLN A 53 55.45 -6.51 -4.91
N ILE A 54 54.92 -7.75 -4.92
CA ILE A 54 55.47 -9.04 -4.48
C ILE A 54 56.06 -9.00 -3.07
N GLY A 55 55.40 -9.71 -2.14
CA GLY A 55 55.91 -10.12 -0.84
C GLY A 55 55.20 -11.39 -0.38
N VAL A 56 55.95 -12.48 -0.30
CA VAL A 56 55.59 -13.87 0.00
C VAL A 56 55.71 -14.14 1.52
N PHE A 57 54.84 -15.03 2.04
CA PHE A 57 54.89 -15.93 3.23
C PHE A 57 56.00 -15.80 4.31
N PRO A 58 55.70 -16.17 5.59
CA PRO A 58 55.85 -17.59 5.99
C PRO A 58 54.78 -18.17 6.94
N GLN A 59 54.61 -19.49 6.81
CA GLN A 59 54.11 -20.41 7.85
C GLN A 59 55.09 -20.49 9.03
N ASN A 60 54.59 -20.62 10.27
CA ASN A 60 54.82 -21.80 11.12
C ASN A 60 54.25 -21.61 12.54
N ASP A 61 53.49 -22.63 12.95
CA ASP A 61 53.50 -23.32 14.24
C ASP A 61 53.95 -22.58 15.50
N LYS A 62 53.07 -22.61 16.52
CA LYS A 62 53.36 -23.26 17.80
C LYS A 62 52.10 -23.54 18.61
N LEU A 63 51.88 -24.83 18.86
CA LEU A 63 51.13 -25.38 19.97
C LEU A 63 51.71 -24.93 21.32
N CYS A 64 50.84 -24.75 22.32
CA CYS A 64 51.08 -25.30 23.67
C CYS A 64 49.76 -25.55 24.42
N ASN A 65 49.76 -26.69 25.08
CA ASN A 65 48.68 -27.39 25.78
C ASN A 65 48.43 -26.87 27.21
N SER A 66 47.23 -27.16 27.74
CA SER A 66 47.01 -27.71 29.09
C SER A 66 45.59 -28.32 29.12
N SER A 67 45.49 -29.66 29.06
CA SER A 67 45.13 -30.61 30.16
C SER A 67 43.70 -30.45 30.70
N PHE A 68 42.75 -31.33 30.36
CA PHE A 68 42.43 -32.66 30.93
C PHE A 68 41.50 -32.61 32.17
N ASP A 69 40.56 -33.57 32.17
CA ASP A 69 39.68 -34.06 33.24
C ASP A 69 38.46 -33.22 33.66
N ASP A 70 37.29 -33.77 33.99
CA ASP A 70 36.66 -35.10 33.85
C ASP A 70 35.21 -34.87 34.33
N LEU A 71 34.23 -35.61 33.79
CA LEU A 71 33.09 -36.18 34.51
C LEU A 71 32.14 -36.86 33.52
N THR A 72 32.43 -38.13 33.37
CA THR A 72 31.59 -39.21 32.89
C THR A 72 30.40 -39.48 33.84
N LYS A 73 29.18 -39.69 33.32
CA LYS A 73 28.52 -41.02 33.25
C LYS A 73 27.03 -40.96 32.81
N PRO A 74 26.50 -42.09 32.28
CA PRO A 74 25.29 -42.19 31.44
C PRO A 74 24.10 -42.87 32.15
N PHE A 75 22.91 -42.89 31.53
CA PHE A 75 21.89 -43.91 31.85
C PHE A 75 21.07 -44.33 30.62
N ASP A 76 20.71 -45.60 30.67
CA ASP A 76 20.41 -46.54 29.60
C ASP A 76 19.02 -46.47 28.98
N LEU A 77 18.96 -47.09 27.80
CA LEU A 77 17.78 -47.48 27.03
C LEU A 77 17.05 -48.68 27.66
N SER A 78 15.72 -48.76 27.48
CA SER A 78 15.00 -49.79 26.68
C SER A 78 13.49 -49.90 27.09
N PRO A 79 12.62 -50.71 26.45
CA PRO A 79 11.51 -50.18 25.62
C PRO A 79 10.12 -50.78 25.94
N PHE A 80 9.03 -50.17 25.47
CA PHE A 80 7.75 -50.92 25.32
C PHE A 80 7.02 -50.57 24.01
N PHE A 81 6.72 -51.65 23.29
CA PHE A 81 5.98 -51.76 22.04
C PHE A 81 4.51 -51.34 22.18
N PHE A 82 3.91 -50.78 21.12
CA PHE A 82 2.49 -51.02 20.82
C PHE A 82 2.31 -51.32 19.33
N LYS A 83 1.77 -52.51 19.07
CA LYS A 83 1.31 -53.03 17.78
C LYS A 83 -0.21 -52.78 17.71
N GLY A 84 -0.70 -52.29 16.57
CA GLY A 84 -2.06 -51.79 16.41
C GLY A 84 -3.11 -52.84 16.02
N TYR A 85 -4.31 -52.36 15.68
CA TYR A 85 -5.27 -53.00 14.79
C TYR A 85 -6.10 -51.95 14.06
N ALA A 86 -6.41 -52.25 12.80
CA ALA A 86 -7.28 -51.51 11.89
C ALA A 86 -8.62 -52.24 11.77
N THR A 87 -9.70 -51.53 11.43
CA THR A 87 -10.77 -52.02 10.52
C THR A 87 -11.71 -50.89 10.11
N ALA A 88 -12.11 -50.93 8.84
CA ALA A 88 -13.08 -50.06 8.17
C ALA A 88 -14.48 -50.71 8.18
N ALA A 89 -15.54 -49.90 8.03
CA ALA A 89 -16.72 -50.21 7.21
C ALA A 89 -17.70 -49.03 7.19
N ALA A 90 -18.36 -48.85 6.05
CA ALA A 90 -19.39 -47.87 5.73
C ALA A 90 -20.80 -48.51 5.76
N ALA A 91 -21.86 -47.70 5.91
CA ALA A 91 -23.07 -47.65 5.07
C ALA A 91 -24.26 -46.99 5.80
N ASP A 92 -24.99 -46.16 5.05
CA ASP A 92 -26.27 -45.51 5.38
C ASP A 92 -27.47 -46.48 5.42
N VAL A 93 -28.57 -46.07 6.09
CA VAL A 93 -29.99 -46.04 5.65
C VAL A 93 -30.94 -45.91 6.87
N ILE A 94 -31.97 -45.06 6.76
CA ILE A 94 -33.10 -44.77 7.69
C ILE A 94 -34.43 -45.22 7.00
N PRO A 95 -35.70 -45.19 7.54
CA PRO A 95 -36.32 -45.18 8.90
C PRO A 95 -37.54 -46.15 9.12
N SER A 96 -38.15 -46.03 10.33
CA SER A 96 -39.59 -46.21 10.73
C SER A 96 -40.17 -47.63 10.91
N ASN A 97 -41.08 -47.99 11.84
CA ASN A 97 -42.01 -47.27 12.75
C ASN A 97 -42.45 -48.17 13.95
N ASP A 98 -42.86 -47.54 15.07
CA ASP A 98 -43.96 -47.83 16.05
C ASP A 98 -44.12 -49.22 16.73
N GLU A 99 -44.66 -49.41 17.95
CA GLU A 99 -45.06 -48.62 19.14
C GLU A 99 -45.41 -49.62 20.29
N SER A 100 -45.40 -49.15 21.56
CA SER A 100 -46.12 -49.65 22.76
C SER A 100 -45.69 -51.00 23.40
N ASP A 101 -45.62 -51.21 24.73
CA ASP A 101 -45.98 -50.43 25.91
C ASP A 101 -45.33 -51.02 27.19
N LEU A 102 -45.30 -50.21 28.25
CA LEU A 102 -44.58 -50.33 29.53
C LEU A 102 -45.25 -51.20 30.62
N SER A 103 -44.43 -51.84 31.49
CA SER A 103 -44.66 -51.84 32.96
C SER A 103 -43.40 -52.32 33.72
N GLY A 104 -43.01 -51.63 34.81
CA GLY A 104 -42.04 -52.15 35.79
C GLY A 104 -41.08 -51.10 36.36
N SER A 105 -41.59 -50.13 37.11
CA SER A 105 -40.79 -49.23 37.95
C SER A 105 -40.61 -49.84 39.33
N ASP A 106 -39.39 -50.23 39.70
CA ASP A 106 -38.90 -50.22 41.09
C ASP A 106 -37.37 -50.45 41.20
N ASP A 107 -36.70 -50.93 40.14
CA ASP A 107 -35.23 -51.15 40.17
C ASP A 107 -34.38 -49.93 39.77
N PHE A 108 -34.99 -48.83 39.34
CA PHE A 108 -34.26 -47.66 38.81
C PHE A 108 -33.83 -46.66 39.89
N GLN A 109 -34.54 -46.61 41.03
CA GLN A 109 -34.28 -45.65 42.10
C GLN A 109 -32.99 -46.00 42.87
N GLY A 110 -32.73 -47.29 43.11
CA GLY A 110 -31.54 -47.77 43.81
C GLY A 110 -30.24 -47.64 43.00
N LEU A 111 -30.33 -47.73 41.66
CA LEU A 111 -29.18 -47.52 40.78
C LEU A 111 -28.79 -46.04 40.70
N MET A 112 -29.78 -45.13 40.71
CA MET A 112 -29.57 -43.68 40.70
C MET A 112 -28.84 -43.16 41.95
N GLU A 113 -29.15 -43.71 43.13
CA GLU A 113 -28.46 -43.35 44.37
C GLU A 113 -27.03 -43.89 44.45
N GLN A 114 -26.76 -45.07 43.87
CA GLN A 114 -25.40 -45.61 43.77
C GLN A 114 -24.55 -44.86 42.73
N VAL A 115 -25.14 -44.45 41.62
CA VAL A 115 -24.47 -43.60 40.61
C VAL A 115 -24.17 -42.22 41.18
N ASN A 116 -25.08 -41.60 41.94
CA ASN A 116 -24.82 -40.31 42.60
C ASN A 116 -23.73 -40.39 43.68
N LYS A 117 -23.67 -41.47 44.47
CA LYS A 117 -22.56 -41.70 45.42
C LYS A 117 -21.22 -41.97 44.73
N HIS A 118 -21.23 -42.54 43.52
CA HIS A 118 -20.02 -42.78 42.74
C HIS A 118 -19.54 -41.51 42.01
N PHE A 119 -20.45 -40.61 41.63
CA PHE A 119 -20.15 -39.29 41.07
C PHE A 119 -19.59 -38.30 42.11
N GLN A 120 -19.97 -38.42 43.39
CA GLN A 120 -19.41 -37.57 44.46
C GLN A 120 -18.04 -38.02 44.99
N LYS A 121 -17.58 -39.24 44.64
CA LYS A 121 -16.27 -39.79 45.09
C LYS A 121 -15.17 -39.76 44.03
N MET A 122 -15.47 -39.28 42.82
CA MET A 122 -14.48 -38.91 41.82
C MET A 122 -14.57 -37.40 41.59
N GLU A 123 -14.02 -36.62 42.52
CA GLU A 123 -13.42 -35.34 42.15
C GLU A 123 -12.07 -35.66 41.50
N PRO A 124 -11.89 -35.46 40.19
CA PRO A 124 -10.59 -35.00 39.76
C PRO A 124 -10.44 -33.60 40.35
N GLN A 125 -9.31 -33.33 40.98
CA GLN A 125 -8.77 -31.98 41.05
C GLN A 125 -8.57 -31.47 39.61
N PHE A 126 -9.66 -31.12 38.92
CA PHE A 126 -9.62 -30.29 37.74
C PHE A 126 -9.28 -28.90 38.24
N ARG A 127 -7.97 -28.66 38.43
CA ARG A 127 -7.45 -27.35 38.09
C ARG A 127 -7.99 -27.06 36.69
N PRO A 128 -8.61 -25.90 36.42
CA PRO A 128 -8.93 -25.54 35.06
C PRO A 128 -7.60 -25.54 34.32
N GLN A 129 -7.34 -26.58 33.50
CA GLN A 129 -6.31 -26.50 32.50
C GLN A 129 -6.78 -25.36 31.61
N GLU A 130 -6.17 -24.19 31.77
CA GLU A 130 -6.33 -23.07 30.86
C GLU A 130 -6.28 -23.66 29.45
N LYS A 131 -7.42 -23.64 28.75
CA LYS A 131 -7.47 -24.08 27.35
C LYS A 131 -6.40 -23.28 26.66
N LYS A 132 -5.28 -23.89 26.26
CA LYS A 132 -4.16 -23.15 25.69
C LYS A 132 -4.70 -22.36 24.48
N MET A 133 -4.74 -21.05 24.62
CA MET A 133 -5.17 -20.12 23.58
C MET A 133 -3.93 -19.61 22.85
N VAL A 134 -4.00 -19.52 21.53
CA VAL A 134 -2.98 -18.87 20.70
C VAL A 134 -3.64 -17.63 20.11
N ALA A 135 -3.23 -16.45 20.60
CA ALA A 135 -3.75 -15.15 20.17
C ALA A 135 -5.29 -15.07 20.18
N GLY A 136 -5.90 -15.37 21.34
CA GLY A 136 -7.37 -15.31 21.48
C GLY A 136 -8.14 -16.45 20.82
N MET A 137 -7.47 -17.40 20.15
CA MET A 137 -8.10 -18.54 19.46
C MET A 137 -7.71 -19.87 20.10
N GLY A 138 -8.63 -20.84 20.12
CA GLY A 138 -8.29 -22.22 20.46
C GLY A 138 -7.28 -22.82 19.47
N ILE A 139 -6.33 -23.63 19.96
CA ILE A 139 -5.23 -24.20 19.15
C ILE A 139 -5.72 -24.86 17.85
N GLY A 140 -6.82 -25.63 17.90
CA GLY A 140 -7.37 -26.31 16.73
C GLY A 140 -7.79 -25.34 15.63
N LYS A 141 -8.50 -24.27 16.00
CA LYS A 141 -8.93 -23.22 15.08
C LYS A 141 -7.75 -22.45 14.50
N TYR A 142 -6.79 -22.06 15.34
CA TYR A 142 -5.55 -21.43 14.87
C TYR A 142 -4.82 -22.33 13.85
N ALA A 143 -4.74 -23.64 14.10
CA ALA A 143 -4.09 -24.57 13.18
C ALA A 143 -4.83 -24.67 11.83
N ILE A 144 -6.15 -24.64 11.82
CA ILE A 144 -6.97 -24.65 10.59
C ILE A 144 -6.76 -23.35 9.80
N LEU A 145 -6.93 -22.20 10.44
CA LEU A 145 -6.75 -20.89 9.80
C LEU A 145 -5.32 -20.69 9.31
N LYS A 146 -4.33 -21.17 10.07
CA LYS A 146 -2.93 -21.15 9.64
C LYS A 146 -2.72 -22.00 8.38
N ARG A 147 -3.27 -23.21 8.29
CA ARG A 147 -3.19 -24.02 7.05
C ARG A 147 -3.81 -23.29 5.86
N ARG A 148 -4.98 -22.66 6.05
CA ARG A 148 -5.63 -21.84 5.02
C ARG A 148 -4.75 -20.65 4.62
N GLN A 149 -4.16 -19.93 5.58
CA GLN A 149 -3.24 -18.82 5.32
C GLN A 149 -2.03 -19.27 4.49
N ILE A 150 -1.42 -20.40 4.86
CA ILE A 150 -0.28 -20.95 4.12
C ILE A 150 -0.69 -21.22 2.66
N LYS A 151 -1.82 -21.90 2.47
CA LYS A 151 -2.38 -22.19 1.14
C LYS A 151 -2.57 -20.91 0.32
N MET A 152 -3.16 -19.88 0.92
CA MET A 152 -3.37 -18.59 0.26
C MET A 152 -2.06 -17.89 -0.15
N GLU A 153 -1.01 -17.96 0.67
CA GLU A 153 0.26 -17.28 0.37
C GLU A 153 1.13 -18.04 -0.63
N THR A 154 1.11 -19.39 -0.63
CA THR A 154 2.02 -20.21 -1.44
C THR A 154 1.43 -20.67 -2.76
N GLU A 155 0.10 -20.72 -2.89
CA GLU A 155 -0.58 -21.31 -4.05
C GLU A 155 -1.44 -20.28 -4.82
N ALA A 156 -1.39 -18.98 -4.51
CA ALA A 156 -2.27 -18.00 -5.16
C ALA A 156 -2.16 -18.00 -6.70
N TRP A 157 -0.93 -18.09 -7.23
CA TRP A 157 -0.70 -18.14 -8.67
C TRP A 157 -0.85 -19.54 -9.26
N GLU A 158 -0.58 -20.58 -8.48
CA GLU A 158 -0.76 -21.98 -8.89
C GLU A 158 -2.26 -22.32 -9.01
N GLN A 159 -3.07 -21.90 -8.03
CA GLN A 159 -4.54 -22.01 -8.08
C GLN A 159 -5.10 -21.22 -9.24
N ALA A 160 -4.62 -20.00 -9.46
CA ALA A 160 -5.05 -19.23 -10.63
C ALA A 160 -4.73 -19.99 -11.93
N ALA A 161 -3.52 -20.54 -12.06
CA ALA A 161 -3.14 -21.32 -13.24
C ALA A 161 -3.98 -22.61 -13.40
N GLN A 162 -4.25 -23.33 -12.31
CA GLN A 162 -5.13 -24.50 -12.29
C GLN A 162 -6.55 -24.13 -12.68
N GLU A 163 -7.12 -23.05 -12.14
CA GLU A 163 -8.44 -22.54 -12.52
C GLU A 163 -8.52 -22.23 -14.02
N TYR A 164 -7.46 -21.68 -14.63
CA TYR A 164 -7.43 -21.47 -16.08
C TYR A 164 -7.38 -22.78 -16.87
N GLN A 165 -6.64 -23.78 -16.38
CA GLN A 165 -6.55 -25.10 -17.00
C GLN A 165 -7.88 -25.87 -16.91
N GLU A 166 -8.46 -25.98 -15.72
CA GLU A 166 -9.76 -26.62 -15.47
C GLU A 166 -10.87 -25.94 -16.29
N MET A 167 -10.89 -24.60 -16.34
CA MET A 167 -11.88 -23.86 -17.11
C MET A 167 -11.72 -24.07 -18.62
N LEU A 168 -10.49 -24.27 -19.12
CA LEU A 168 -10.24 -24.65 -20.52
C LEU A 168 -10.71 -26.07 -20.81
N GLU A 169 -10.48 -27.00 -19.88
CA GLU A 169 -10.95 -28.39 -19.97
C GLU A 169 -12.48 -28.45 -19.99
N ASP A 170 -13.14 -27.81 -19.02
CA ASP A 170 -14.60 -27.66 -18.95
C ASP A 170 -15.17 -27.00 -20.22
N MET A 171 -14.49 -25.98 -20.77
CA MET A 171 -14.91 -25.36 -22.03
C MET A 171 -14.80 -26.30 -23.22
N CYS A 172 -13.75 -27.12 -23.28
CA CYS A 172 -13.54 -28.12 -24.32
C CYS A 172 -14.59 -29.25 -24.25
N GLU A 173 -14.98 -29.64 -23.03
CA GLU A 173 -15.93 -30.72 -22.78
C GLU A 173 -17.40 -30.27 -22.89
N GLN A 174 -17.75 -29.09 -22.36
CA GLN A 174 -19.14 -28.65 -22.18
C GLN A 174 -19.66 -27.65 -23.23
N LYS A 175 -18.83 -27.22 -24.20
CA LYS A 175 -19.18 -26.22 -25.25
C LYS A 175 -19.75 -24.89 -24.70
N LEU A 176 -19.36 -24.48 -23.49
CA LEU A 176 -19.91 -23.32 -22.75
C LEU A 176 -19.28 -21.95 -23.08
N ALA A 177 -18.49 -21.85 -24.16
CA ALA A 177 -17.80 -20.61 -24.56
C ALA A 177 -18.66 -19.31 -24.58
N PRO A 178 -19.98 -19.34 -24.90
CA PRO A 178 -20.79 -18.11 -24.93
C PRO A 178 -21.10 -17.49 -23.56
N ASN A 179 -20.99 -18.25 -22.46
CA ASN A 179 -21.52 -17.84 -21.15
C ASN A 179 -20.48 -17.21 -20.21
N LEU A 180 -19.21 -17.17 -20.62
CA LEU A 180 -18.16 -16.55 -19.82
C LEU A 180 -18.14 -15.02 -19.98
N PRO A 181 -17.87 -14.26 -18.90
CA PRO A 181 -17.59 -12.84 -19.03
C PRO A 181 -16.49 -12.59 -20.07
N TYR A 182 -16.71 -11.67 -21.01
CA TYR A 182 -15.85 -11.44 -22.19
C TYR A 182 -14.34 -11.41 -21.91
N VAL A 183 -13.89 -10.84 -20.79
CA VAL A 183 -12.46 -10.83 -20.47
C VAL A 183 -11.96 -12.17 -19.93
N LYS A 184 -12.78 -12.95 -19.23
CA LYS A 184 -12.40 -14.33 -18.88
C LYS A 184 -12.18 -15.14 -20.15
N SER A 185 -13.05 -15.01 -21.16
CA SER A 185 -12.82 -15.66 -22.45
C SER A 185 -11.56 -15.13 -23.16
N LEU A 186 -11.24 -13.84 -23.04
CA LEU A 186 -9.97 -13.31 -23.54
C LEU A 186 -8.75 -13.90 -22.83
N PHE A 187 -8.72 -13.91 -21.49
CA PHE A 187 -7.61 -14.47 -20.72
C PHE A 187 -7.42 -15.97 -21.02
N LEU A 188 -8.51 -16.73 -21.11
CA LEU A 188 -8.48 -18.14 -21.50
C LEU A 188 -7.94 -18.30 -22.93
N GLY A 189 -8.42 -17.49 -23.87
CA GLY A 189 -7.94 -17.48 -25.25
C GLY A 189 -6.48 -17.06 -25.41
N TRP A 190 -5.94 -16.26 -24.49
CA TRP A 190 -4.54 -15.85 -24.48
C TRP A 190 -3.63 -16.81 -23.70
N PHE A 191 -4.19 -17.57 -22.75
CA PHE A 191 -3.40 -18.40 -21.85
C PHE A 191 -2.61 -19.49 -22.59
N GLU A 192 -3.26 -20.34 -23.39
CA GLU A 192 -2.54 -21.42 -24.10
C GLU A 192 -1.52 -20.88 -25.11
N PRO A 193 -1.86 -19.91 -25.99
CA PRO A 193 -0.89 -19.36 -26.95
C PRO A 193 0.33 -18.73 -26.25
N LEU A 194 0.10 -17.99 -25.16
CA LEU A 194 1.19 -17.38 -24.40
C LEU A 194 2.04 -18.43 -23.69
N ARG A 195 1.41 -19.41 -23.03
CA ARG A 195 2.10 -20.53 -22.37
C ARG A 195 3.00 -21.25 -23.37
N ASP A 196 2.47 -21.62 -24.53
CA ASP A 196 3.19 -22.38 -25.55
C ASP A 196 4.37 -21.56 -26.12
N ALA A 197 4.17 -20.25 -26.31
CA ALA A 197 5.25 -19.35 -26.70
C ALA A 197 6.33 -19.21 -25.62
N ILE A 198 5.96 -19.18 -24.33
CA ILE A 198 6.91 -19.18 -23.22
C ILE A 198 7.66 -20.51 -23.15
N VAL A 199 7.00 -21.65 -23.35
CA VAL A 199 7.66 -22.97 -23.43
C VAL A 199 8.68 -22.98 -24.56
N ALA A 200 8.31 -22.50 -25.76
CA ALA A 200 9.23 -22.39 -26.88
C ALA A 200 10.43 -21.48 -26.57
N GLU A 201 10.21 -20.36 -25.87
CA GLU A 201 11.26 -19.46 -25.41
C GLU A 201 12.16 -20.10 -24.35
N GLN A 202 11.60 -20.88 -23.42
CA GLN A 202 12.36 -21.66 -22.43
C GLN A 202 13.25 -22.69 -23.12
N GLU A 203 12.75 -23.40 -24.14
CA GLU A 203 13.54 -24.33 -24.94
C GLU A 203 14.64 -23.61 -25.74
N LEU A 204 14.36 -22.44 -26.31
CA LEU A 204 15.36 -21.59 -26.96
C LEU A 204 16.44 -21.15 -25.96
N CYS A 205 16.03 -20.72 -24.76
CA CYS A 205 16.94 -20.32 -23.70
C CYS A 205 17.83 -21.47 -23.23
N LYS A 206 17.38 -22.73 -23.31
CA LYS A 206 18.24 -23.90 -23.05
C LYS A 206 19.30 -24.07 -24.15
N ARG A 207 18.92 -23.92 -25.43
CA ARG A 207 19.77 -24.19 -26.61
C ARG A 207 20.76 -23.07 -26.94
N ASN A 208 20.43 -21.79 -26.71
CA ASN A 208 21.23 -20.65 -27.17
C ASN A 208 21.88 -19.89 -26.00
N LEU A 209 23.21 -19.70 -26.06
CA LEU A 209 24.01 -19.07 -24.99
C LEU A 209 23.97 -17.52 -25.00
N ARG A 210 23.43 -16.89 -26.06
CA ARG A 210 23.53 -15.43 -26.27
C ARG A 210 22.31 -14.61 -25.79
N VAL A 211 21.31 -15.26 -25.20
CA VAL A 211 20.05 -14.60 -24.82
C VAL A 211 20.17 -13.95 -23.44
N SER A 212 20.02 -12.63 -23.35
CA SER A 212 20.32 -11.86 -22.13
C SER A 212 19.39 -12.12 -20.95
N HIS A 213 18.22 -12.74 -21.16
CA HIS A 213 17.24 -13.11 -20.14
C HIS A 213 17.26 -14.61 -19.78
N ARG A 214 18.20 -15.39 -20.34
CA ARG A 214 18.29 -16.86 -20.20
C ARG A 214 18.32 -17.34 -18.76
N ALA A 215 19.13 -16.71 -17.91
CA ALA A 215 19.47 -17.22 -16.57
C ALA A 215 18.24 -17.39 -15.64
N HIS A 216 17.12 -16.78 -16.02
CA HIS A 216 15.97 -16.56 -15.17
C HIS A 216 14.65 -17.09 -15.76
N PHE A 217 14.60 -17.34 -17.07
CA PHE A 217 13.38 -17.79 -17.76
C PHE A 217 12.98 -19.23 -17.42
N SER A 218 13.90 -20.04 -16.88
CA SER A 218 13.65 -21.44 -16.48
C SER A 218 13.32 -21.60 -14.99
N ASP A 219 13.18 -20.48 -14.25
CA ASP A 219 13.02 -20.49 -12.80
C ASP A 219 11.58 -20.84 -12.36
N LEU A 220 10.62 -20.68 -13.27
CA LEU A 220 9.19 -20.83 -13.03
C LEU A 220 8.53 -21.57 -14.21
N PRO A 221 7.48 -22.38 -14.00
CA PRO A 221 6.75 -23.04 -15.08
C PRO A 221 6.08 -22.03 -16.01
N ALA A 222 5.97 -22.37 -17.29
CA ALA A 222 5.41 -21.50 -18.31
C ALA A 222 3.97 -21.05 -18.00
N ASP A 223 3.15 -21.93 -17.41
CA ASP A 223 1.78 -21.63 -16.99
C ASP A 223 1.74 -20.46 -16.00
N MET A 224 2.56 -20.53 -14.94
CA MET A 224 2.63 -19.48 -13.92
C MET A 224 3.20 -18.19 -14.50
N MET A 225 4.22 -18.27 -15.37
CA MET A 225 4.75 -17.09 -16.06
C MET A 225 3.71 -16.41 -16.95
N ALA A 226 2.88 -17.20 -17.64
CA ALA A 226 1.78 -16.70 -18.46
C ALA A 226 0.73 -15.97 -17.60
N VAL A 227 0.25 -16.62 -16.53
CA VAL A 227 -0.71 -16.02 -15.60
C VAL A 227 -0.16 -14.73 -14.99
N ILE A 228 1.07 -14.74 -14.46
CA ILE A 228 1.69 -13.55 -13.85
C ILE A 228 1.80 -12.43 -14.89
N THR A 229 2.23 -12.72 -16.11
CA THR A 229 2.39 -11.72 -17.17
C THR A 229 1.04 -11.10 -17.53
N MET A 230 0.02 -11.92 -17.78
CA MET A 230 -1.34 -11.45 -18.10
C MET A 230 -1.90 -10.57 -16.98
N HIS A 231 -1.85 -11.04 -15.74
CA HIS A 231 -2.44 -10.33 -14.60
C HIS A 231 -1.66 -9.06 -14.28
N LYS A 232 -0.32 -9.09 -14.23
CA LYS A 232 0.48 -7.90 -13.93
C LYS A 232 0.35 -6.84 -15.02
N LEU A 233 0.37 -7.22 -16.30
CA LEU A 233 0.20 -6.28 -17.40
C LEU A 233 -1.20 -5.66 -17.37
N MET A 234 -2.25 -6.48 -17.19
CA MET A 234 -3.63 -6.00 -17.16
C MET A 234 -3.90 -5.11 -15.94
N GLY A 235 -3.43 -5.49 -14.74
CA GLY A 235 -3.54 -4.66 -13.55
C GLY A 235 -2.82 -3.30 -13.69
N LEU A 236 -1.71 -3.24 -14.43
CA LEU A 236 -1.03 -1.98 -14.74
C LEU A 236 -1.77 -1.12 -15.77
N LEU A 237 -2.42 -1.74 -16.75
CA LEU A 237 -3.23 -1.03 -17.74
C LEU A 237 -4.51 -0.46 -17.12
N MET A 238 -5.08 -1.13 -16.12
CA MET A 238 -6.20 -0.62 -15.32
C MET A 238 -5.83 0.59 -14.44
N THR A 239 -4.57 0.66 -14.02
CA THR A 239 -4.06 1.69 -13.10
C THR A 239 -3.22 2.78 -13.80
N GLY A 240 -3.15 2.75 -15.13
CA GLY A 240 -2.31 3.66 -15.91
C GLY A 240 -2.75 5.13 -15.83
N ASN A 241 -1.84 6.02 -15.43
CA ASN A 241 -2.11 7.46 -15.40
C ASN A 241 -2.35 8.03 -16.82
N GLY A 242 -3.53 8.61 -17.05
CA GLY A 242 -3.78 9.53 -18.17
C GLY A 242 -4.76 9.05 -19.24
N GLY A 243 -5.65 8.10 -18.94
CA GLY A 243 -6.86 7.83 -19.75
C GLY A 243 -6.69 7.22 -21.12
N SER A 244 -5.47 7.15 -21.61
CA SER A 244 -5.10 6.14 -22.56
C SER A 244 -4.79 4.89 -21.76
N ALA A 245 -5.44 3.76 -22.10
CA ALA A 245 -5.14 2.45 -21.52
C ALA A 245 -3.76 1.99 -22.01
N SER A 246 -2.75 2.72 -21.55
CA SER A 246 -1.39 2.63 -21.99
C SER A 246 -0.44 2.79 -20.82
N ILE A 247 0.55 1.92 -20.76
CA ILE A 247 1.53 1.87 -19.70
C ILE A 247 2.93 2.02 -20.29
N ARG A 248 3.83 2.71 -19.60
CA ARG A 248 5.23 2.80 -20.04
C ARG A 248 5.86 1.42 -19.98
N VAL A 249 6.52 1.01 -21.06
CA VAL A 249 7.18 -0.31 -21.15
C VAL A 249 8.18 -0.52 -20.02
N VAL A 250 8.93 0.52 -19.61
CA VAL A 250 9.87 0.44 -18.47
C VAL A 250 9.17 -0.01 -17.19
N GLN A 251 8.00 0.56 -16.91
CA GLN A 251 7.22 0.27 -15.71
C GLN A 251 6.62 -1.13 -15.78
N ALA A 252 6.00 -1.48 -16.92
CA ALA A 252 5.43 -2.81 -17.12
C ALA A 252 6.49 -3.92 -17.03
N ALA A 253 7.61 -3.76 -17.72
CA ALA A 253 8.69 -4.74 -17.71
C ALA A 253 9.32 -4.91 -16.32
N SER A 254 9.51 -3.83 -15.56
CA SER A 254 10.05 -3.92 -14.19
C SER A 254 9.12 -4.72 -13.28
N VAL A 255 7.83 -4.38 -13.25
CA VAL A 255 6.84 -5.01 -12.35
C VAL A 255 6.59 -6.47 -12.71
N VAL A 256 6.50 -6.81 -14.00
CA VAL A 256 6.38 -8.20 -14.44
C VAL A 256 7.64 -8.97 -14.03
N GLY A 257 8.84 -8.45 -14.31
CA GLY A 257 10.10 -9.10 -13.95
C GLY A 257 10.27 -9.32 -12.44
N GLU A 258 9.96 -8.33 -11.61
CA GLU A 258 9.98 -8.45 -10.15
C GLU A 258 8.99 -9.51 -9.64
N ALA A 259 7.79 -9.58 -10.22
CA ALA A 259 6.79 -10.58 -9.85
C ALA A 259 7.25 -12.00 -10.19
N ILE A 260 7.86 -12.19 -11.36
CA ILE A 260 8.42 -13.48 -11.79
C ILE A 260 9.59 -13.89 -10.89
N GLU A 261 10.47 -12.96 -10.51
CA GLU A 261 11.55 -13.27 -9.58
C GLU A 261 11.00 -13.74 -8.23
N HIS A 262 10.04 -12.99 -7.66
CA HIS A 262 9.46 -13.33 -6.37
C HIS A 262 8.83 -14.73 -6.40
N GLU A 263 8.03 -15.02 -7.42
CA GLU A 263 7.40 -16.33 -7.57
C GLU A 263 8.42 -17.42 -7.87
N GLY A 264 9.40 -17.16 -8.74
CA GLY A 264 10.47 -18.08 -9.09
C GLY A 264 11.31 -18.49 -7.88
N ARG A 265 11.53 -17.58 -6.92
CA ARG A 265 12.20 -17.92 -5.65
C ARG A 265 11.35 -18.82 -4.76
N ILE A 266 10.06 -18.51 -4.62
CA ILE A 266 9.10 -19.34 -3.86
C ILE A 266 9.04 -20.74 -4.49
N HIS A 267 8.86 -20.80 -5.81
CA HIS A 267 8.79 -22.02 -6.59
C HIS A 267 10.09 -22.83 -6.54
N LYS A 268 11.27 -22.23 -6.72
CA LYS A 268 12.58 -22.91 -6.58
C LYS A 268 12.77 -23.54 -5.20
N PHE A 269 12.35 -22.84 -4.15
CA PHE A 269 12.40 -23.37 -2.80
C PHE A 269 11.50 -24.63 -2.67
N LEU A 270 10.30 -24.61 -3.25
CA LEU A 270 9.35 -25.73 -3.27
C LEU A 270 9.78 -26.88 -4.23
N GLU A 271 10.44 -26.59 -5.35
CA GLU A 271 10.87 -27.57 -6.35
C GLU A 271 12.19 -28.26 -6.00
N LYS A 272 13.18 -27.54 -5.46
CA LYS A 272 14.41 -28.17 -4.93
C LYS A 272 14.09 -29.18 -3.84
N THR A 273 12.98 -28.99 -3.13
CA THR A 273 12.48 -29.96 -2.16
C THR A 273 11.70 -31.11 -2.82
N LYS A 274 11.06 -30.95 -3.99
CA LYS A 274 10.41 -32.04 -4.75
C LYS A 274 11.39 -32.90 -5.56
N LYS A 275 12.33 -32.33 -6.33
CA LYS A 275 13.21 -33.06 -7.28
C LYS A 275 14.21 -34.03 -6.63
N ARG A 276 14.73 -33.75 -5.43
CA ARG A 276 15.59 -34.73 -4.72
C ARG A 276 14.86 -36.01 -4.29
N LYS A 277 13.53 -35.99 -4.21
CA LYS A 277 12.71 -37.18 -3.95
C LYS A 277 12.66 -38.15 -5.14
N ASN A 278 12.85 -37.63 -6.36
CA ASN A 278 12.75 -38.40 -7.61
C ASN A 278 14.12 -38.81 -8.16
N VAL A 279 15.19 -38.11 -7.75
CA VAL A 279 16.57 -38.44 -8.13
C VAL A 279 17.09 -39.62 -7.31
N GLU A 280 16.77 -39.73 -6.00
CA GLU A 280 17.07 -40.94 -5.20
C GLU A 280 16.29 -42.19 -5.65
N ALA A 281 15.16 -42.03 -6.36
CA ALA A 281 14.44 -43.15 -6.97
C ALA A 281 15.04 -43.60 -8.33
N LYS A 282 16.03 -42.87 -8.86
CA LYS A 282 16.56 -43.07 -10.22
C LYS A 282 18.09 -43.24 -10.32
N ILE A 283 18.88 -42.95 -9.29
CA ILE A 283 20.34 -43.21 -9.27
C ILE A 283 20.63 -44.61 -8.68
N SER A 284 19.79 -45.60 -8.91
CA SER A 284 20.10 -47.01 -8.56
C SER A 284 20.80 -47.76 -9.70
N GLU A 285 21.06 -47.11 -10.83
CA GLU A 285 21.61 -47.77 -12.02
C GLU A 285 22.66 -46.87 -12.69
N GLY A 286 23.94 -47.01 -12.29
CA GLY A 286 25.04 -46.88 -13.24
C GLY A 286 26.08 -45.75 -13.09
N GLU A 287 26.62 -45.45 -11.91
CA GLU A 287 27.90 -44.73 -11.77
C GLU A 287 28.83 -45.42 -10.74
N SER A 288 30.11 -45.02 -10.63
CA SER A 288 31.14 -45.70 -9.82
C SER A 288 30.95 -45.57 -8.29
N ASP A 289 31.24 -46.65 -7.54
CA ASP A 289 30.99 -46.80 -6.09
C ASP A 289 31.45 -45.63 -5.19
N ALA A 290 32.59 -44.98 -5.47
CA ALA A 290 33.09 -43.87 -4.66
C ALA A 290 32.32 -42.54 -4.86
N ALA A 291 31.83 -42.29 -6.07
CA ALA A 291 31.00 -41.12 -6.39
C ALA A 291 29.55 -41.33 -5.92
N ILE A 292 29.08 -42.59 -5.91
CA ILE A 292 27.81 -42.99 -5.30
C ILE A 292 27.86 -42.75 -3.79
N GLU A 293 28.93 -43.11 -3.08
CA GLU A 293 29.03 -42.89 -1.63
C GLU A 293 29.03 -41.41 -1.21
N GLU A 294 29.74 -40.53 -1.93
CA GLU A 294 29.70 -39.08 -1.66
C GLU A 294 28.37 -38.44 -2.08
N GLY A 295 27.81 -38.83 -3.23
CA GLY A 295 26.49 -38.41 -3.70
C GLY A 295 25.36 -38.86 -2.78
N GLU A 296 25.41 -40.08 -2.26
CA GLU A 296 24.47 -40.63 -1.28
C GLU A 296 24.60 -39.96 0.08
N LYS A 297 25.81 -39.62 0.55
CA LYS A 297 26.01 -38.87 1.81
C LYS A 297 25.40 -37.47 1.73
N LEU A 298 25.67 -36.74 0.64
CA LEU A 298 25.09 -35.42 0.38
C LEU A 298 23.56 -35.48 0.22
N SER A 299 23.06 -36.49 -0.48
CA SER A 299 21.62 -36.71 -0.67
C SER A 299 20.90 -37.08 0.63
N LYS A 300 21.48 -37.99 1.44
CA LYS A 300 20.97 -38.36 2.78
C LYS A 300 20.98 -37.18 3.75
N GLU A 301 21.97 -36.30 3.70
CA GLU A 301 21.97 -35.06 4.49
C GLU A 301 20.87 -34.09 4.06
N GLN A 302 20.64 -33.94 2.76
CA GLN A 302 19.63 -33.03 2.22
C GLN A 302 18.20 -33.58 2.36
N GLU A 303 18.03 -34.90 2.33
CA GLU A 303 16.78 -35.57 2.63
C GLU A 303 16.47 -35.53 4.13
N LYS A 304 17.49 -35.70 5.00
CA LYS A 304 17.38 -35.39 6.43
C LYS A 304 17.02 -33.93 6.65
N LEU A 305 17.59 -32.99 5.89
CA LEU A 305 17.28 -31.57 6.00
C LEU A 305 15.87 -31.23 5.50
N ARG A 306 15.39 -31.89 4.45
CA ARG A 306 14.01 -31.75 3.98
C ARG A 306 13.02 -32.43 4.92
N LYS A 307 13.29 -33.64 5.41
CA LYS A 307 12.50 -34.29 6.46
C LYS A 307 12.53 -33.45 7.72
N LYS A 308 13.65 -32.79 8.05
CA LYS A 308 13.76 -31.83 9.15
C LYS A 308 12.94 -30.59 8.84
N VAL A 309 13.03 -29.95 7.68
CA VAL A 309 12.21 -28.78 7.29
C VAL A 309 10.73 -29.13 7.22
N THR A 310 10.35 -30.26 6.65
CA THR A 310 8.97 -30.75 6.55
C THR A 310 8.44 -31.16 7.91
N THR A 311 9.25 -31.82 8.74
CA THR A 311 8.93 -32.12 10.14
C THR A 311 8.92 -30.84 10.97
N LEU A 312 9.72 -29.82 10.67
CA LEU A 312 9.70 -28.51 11.32
C LEU A 312 8.53 -27.66 10.83
N ILE A 313 8.06 -27.84 9.60
CA ILE A 313 6.82 -27.25 9.06
C ILE A 313 5.62 -27.94 9.73
N LYS A 314 5.60 -29.28 9.78
CA LYS A 314 4.59 -30.09 10.48
C LYS A 314 4.60 -29.86 12.00
N LYS A 315 5.77 -29.69 12.61
CA LYS A 315 6.00 -29.29 14.02
C LYS A 315 6.02 -27.77 14.21
N GLN A 316 5.69 -26.99 13.19
CA GLN A 316 5.44 -25.55 13.23
C GLN A 316 6.59 -24.65 13.76
N LYS A 317 7.86 -25.07 13.63
CA LYS A 317 9.08 -24.33 14.02
C LYS A 317 9.59 -23.42 12.89
N VAL A 318 8.83 -22.36 12.61
CA VAL A 318 9.01 -21.42 11.46
C VAL A 318 10.40 -20.75 11.40
N GLN A 319 10.99 -20.37 12.53
CA GLN A 319 12.31 -19.72 12.54
C GLN A 319 13.46 -20.66 12.16
N GLN A 320 13.36 -21.96 12.49
CA GLN A 320 14.36 -22.95 12.14
C GLN A 320 14.28 -23.31 10.65
N VAL A 321 13.06 -23.32 10.09
CA VAL A 321 12.84 -23.42 8.64
C VAL A 321 13.50 -22.25 7.92
N ARG A 322 13.22 -20.99 8.32
CA ARG A 322 13.80 -19.79 7.70
C ARG A 322 15.33 -19.77 7.73
N ARG A 323 15.99 -20.19 8.81
CA ARG A 323 17.47 -20.29 8.87
C ARG A 323 18.00 -21.33 7.88
N ILE A 324 17.30 -22.45 7.71
CA ILE A 324 17.68 -23.50 6.76
C ILE A 324 17.46 -23.04 5.31
N VAL A 325 16.35 -22.36 5.01
CA VAL A 325 16.06 -21.82 3.66
C VAL A 325 17.10 -20.77 3.26
N LYS A 326 17.39 -19.82 4.17
CA LYS A 326 18.29 -18.69 3.92
C LYS A 326 19.76 -19.12 3.79
N GLY A 327 20.14 -20.28 4.35
CA GLY A 327 21.46 -20.89 4.17
C GLY A 327 21.60 -21.75 2.91
N HIS A 328 20.54 -21.95 2.13
CA HIS A 328 20.51 -22.83 0.93
C HIS A 328 19.94 -22.17 -0.33
N ASP A 329 19.58 -20.88 -0.24
CA ASP A 329 19.31 -20.02 -1.39
C ASP A 329 20.48 -19.03 -1.57
N ASP A 330 21.53 -19.49 -2.23
CA ASP A 330 22.70 -18.66 -2.58
C ASP A 330 22.44 -17.80 -3.83
N SER A 331 21.19 -17.74 -4.34
CA SER A 331 20.90 -17.00 -5.55
C SER A 331 20.91 -15.48 -5.27
N ARG A 332 21.79 -14.78 -5.99
CA ARG A 332 21.85 -13.33 -5.94
C ARG A 332 20.50 -12.75 -6.41
N PRO A 333 19.91 -11.79 -5.67
CA PRO A 333 18.76 -11.03 -6.16
C PRO A 333 19.01 -10.44 -7.54
N TRP A 334 18.01 -10.53 -8.41
CA TRP A 334 18.04 -9.95 -9.74
C TRP A 334 18.24 -8.44 -9.60
N GLY A 335 19.07 -7.89 -10.48
CA GLY A 335 19.14 -6.45 -10.65
C GLY A 335 17.98 -5.94 -11.49
N GLN A 336 17.84 -4.61 -11.51
CA GLN A 336 16.80 -3.93 -12.28
C GLN A 336 16.92 -4.20 -13.80
N GLU A 337 18.14 -4.47 -14.28
CA GLU A 337 18.39 -4.83 -15.67
C GLU A 337 17.80 -6.20 -16.01
N GLU A 338 18.00 -7.18 -15.14
CA GLU A 338 17.49 -8.53 -15.29
C GLU A 338 15.95 -8.54 -15.24
N HIS A 339 15.35 -7.83 -14.29
CA HIS A 339 13.88 -7.66 -14.22
C HIS A 339 13.32 -7.14 -15.53
N VAL A 340 13.89 -6.04 -16.02
CA VAL A 340 13.40 -5.35 -17.20
C VAL A 340 13.61 -6.17 -18.48
N LYS A 341 14.69 -6.97 -18.58
CA LYS A 341 14.92 -7.87 -19.71
C LYS A 341 13.91 -9.02 -19.73
N VAL A 342 13.72 -9.72 -18.60
CA VAL A 342 12.75 -10.83 -18.48
C VAL A 342 11.34 -10.31 -18.74
N GLY A 343 10.94 -9.23 -18.07
CA GLY A 343 9.61 -8.64 -18.24
C GLY A 343 9.36 -8.11 -19.64
N SER A 344 10.35 -7.49 -20.30
CA SER A 344 10.22 -7.02 -21.69
C SER A 344 9.99 -8.18 -22.67
N ARG A 345 10.70 -9.31 -22.49
CA ARG A 345 10.49 -10.49 -23.33
C ARG A 345 9.11 -11.11 -23.11
N LEU A 346 8.66 -11.25 -21.87
CA LEU A 346 7.32 -11.78 -21.58
C LEU A 346 6.21 -10.90 -22.15
N ILE A 347 6.35 -9.57 -22.05
CA ILE A 347 5.41 -8.62 -22.66
C ILE A 347 5.44 -8.72 -24.19
N GLN A 348 6.62 -8.94 -24.80
CA GLN A 348 6.70 -9.17 -26.23
C GLN A 348 5.97 -10.45 -26.66
N LEU A 349 6.19 -11.57 -25.95
CA LEU A 349 5.46 -12.81 -26.21
C LEU A 349 3.95 -12.61 -26.05
N MET A 350 3.52 -11.81 -25.07
CA MET A 350 2.11 -11.42 -24.91
C MET A 350 1.58 -10.65 -26.12
N ILE A 351 2.32 -9.65 -26.63
CA ILE A 351 1.92 -8.91 -27.84
C ILE A 351 1.83 -9.83 -29.06
N GLU A 352 2.74 -10.79 -29.19
CA GLU A 352 2.82 -11.72 -30.33
C GLU A 352 1.74 -12.81 -30.30
N THR A 353 1.12 -13.08 -29.13
CA THR A 353 0.19 -14.21 -28.94
C THR A 353 -1.23 -13.80 -28.58
N ALA A 354 -1.42 -12.62 -27.99
CA ALA A 354 -2.72 -12.16 -27.54
C ALA A 354 -3.45 -11.41 -28.66
N TYR A 355 -4.43 -12.06 -29.28
CA TYR A 355 -5.30 -11.48 -30.29
C TYR A 355 -6.72 -11.32 -29.76
N ILE A 356 -7.46 -10.38 -30.33
CA ILE A 356 -8.89 -10.23 -30.12
C ILE A 356 -9.64 -10.29 -31.44
N GLN A 357 -10.89 -10.71 -31.34
CA GLN A 357 -11.86 -10.61 -32.41
C GLN A 357 -12.98 -9.69 -31.91
N PRO A 358 -13.23 -8.54 -32.58
CA PRO A 358 -14.41 -7.72 -32.32
C PRO A 358 -15.69 -8.53 -32.50
N PRO A 359 -16.77 -8.23 -31.75
CA PRO A 359 -18.10 -8.74 -32.10
C PRO A 359 -18.39 -8.39 -33.56
N ILE A 360 -19.00 -9.32 -34.30
CA ILE A 360 -19.41 -9.08 -35.70
C ILE A 360 -20.40 -7.92 -35.67
N ASP A 361 -20.01 -6.75 -36.14
CA ASP A 361 -20.96 -5.67 -36.44
C ASP A 361 -21.95 -6.25 -37.46
N GLN A 362 -23.26 -6.12 -37.21
CA GLN A 362 -24.34 -6.75 -37.99
C GLN A 362 -24.45 -6.30 -39.47
N ILE A 363 -23.39 -5.72 -40.04
CA ILE A 363 -23.37 -5.25 -41.43
C ILE A 363 -22.01 -5.63 -42.04
N GLY A 364 -21.97 -6.76 -42.73
CA GLY A 364 -20.91 -7.09 -43.69
C GLY A 364 -20.38 -8.52 -43.60
N ASP A 365 -20.48 -9.24 -44.70
CA ASP A 365 -19.98 -10.61 -44.96
C ASP A 365 -18.43 -10.63 -45.09
N GLY A 366 -17.74 -10.00 -44.14
CA GLY A 366 -16.28 -9.83 -44.12
C GLY A 366 -15.56 -10.90 -43.30
N PRO A 367 -14.30 -11.24 -43.62
CA PRO A 367 -13.49 -12.12 -42.78
C PRO A 367 -13.30 -11.51 -41.38
N PRO A 368 -13.17 -12.34 -40.33
CA PRO A 368 -13.04 -11.85 -38.96
C PRO A 368 -11.82 -10.94 -38.80
N ASP A 369 -12.04 -9.71 -38.30
CA ASP A 369 -10.99 -8.71 -38.03
C ASP A 369 -10.18 -9.09 -36.77
N ILE A 370 -9.28 -10.06 -36.93
CA ILE A 370 -8.38 -10.50 -35.85
C ILE A 370 -7.25 -9.49 -35.71
N ARG A 371 -7.21 -8.79 -34.58
CA ARG A 371 -6.21 -7.75 -34.29
C ARG A 371 -5.52 -7.99 -32.95
N PRO A 372 -4.26 -7.55 -32.78
CA PRO A 372 -3.54 -7.75 -31.53
C PRO A 372 -4.22 -7.03 -30.36
N ALA A 373 -4.31 -7.70 -29.22
CA ALA A 373 -4.88 -7.16 -27.99
C ALA A 373 -4.04 -6.02 -27.38
N PHE A 374 -2.72 -6.06 -27.65
CA PHE A 374 -1.74 -5.10 -27.16
C PHE A 374 -0.83 -4.63 -28.28
N VAL A 375 -0.52 -3.34 -28.30
CA VAL A 375 0.37 -2.75 -29.29
C VAL A 375 1.46 -1.94 -28.59
N HIS A 376 2.70 -2.08 -29.03
CA HIS A 376 3.80 -1.22 -28.60
C HIS A 376 3.88 0.01 -29.51
N THR A 377 3.66 1.20 -28.95
CA THR A 377 3.73 2.47 -29.69
C THR A 377 4.68 3.46 -29.03
N LEU A 378 5.17 4.44 -29.80
CA LEU A 378 6.04 5.51 -29.30
C LEU A 378 5.23 6.81 -29.18
N LYS A 379 4.87 7.19 -27.96
CA LYS A 379 4.14 8.45 -27.69
C LYS A 379 5.06 9.61 -27.40
N THR A 380 4.77 10.74 -28.00
CA THR A 380 5.41 12.02 -27.68
C THR A 380 4.62 12.70 -26.57
N ILE A 381 5.26 12.94 -25.42
CA ILE A 381 4.66 13.76 -24.36
C ILE A 381 5.29 15.15 -24.45
N THR A 382 4.49 16.14 -24.84
CA THR A 382 4.77 17.56 -24.64
C THR A 382 4.43 17.91 -23.20
N LYS A 383 5.41 18.39 -22.44
CA LYS A 383 5.14 19.04 -21.15
C LYS A 383 5.00 20.53 -21.42
N ASP A 384 3.85 21.11 -21.16
CA ASP A 384 3.58 22.55 -21.39
C ASP A 384 4.62 23.48 -20.73
N THR A 385 5.34 23.00 -19.70
CA THR A 385 6.36 23.76 -18.98
C THR A 385 7.80 23.63 -19.55
N GLN A 386 8.08 22.73 -20.49
CA GLN A 386 9.42 22.57 -21.08
C GLN A 386 9.31 22.34 -22.61
N LYS A 387 9.97 23.19 -23.40
CA LYS A 387 10.15 23.06 -24.87
C LYS A 387 10.90 21.79 -25.34
N SER A 388 10.92 20.71 -24.56
CA SER A 388 11.51 19.43 -24.96
C SER A 388 10.42 18.36 -25.11
N SER A 389 10.12 17.98 -26.34
CA SER A 389 9.32 16.79 -26.64
C SER A 389 10.15 15.54 -26.34
N ARG A 390 9.64 14.61 -25.52
CA ARG A 390 10.29 13.30 -25.31
C ARG A 390 9.36 12.19 -25.77
N ARG A 391 9.92 11.28 -26.58
CA ARG A 391 9.25 10.04 -27.01
C ARG A 391 9.47 8.96 -25.96
N TYR A 392 8.40 8.25 -25.63
CA TYR A 392 8.41 7.11 -24.71
C TYR A 392 7.69 5.94 -25.36
N GLY A 393 8.26 4.74 -25.27
CA GLY A 393 7.51 3.54 -25.63
C GLY A 393 6.46 3.20 -24.58
N VAL A 394 5.26 2.94 -25.05
CA VAL A 394 4.10 2.53 -24.27
C VAL A 394 3.51 1.24 -24.84
N ILE A 395 2.96 0.41 -23.97
CA ILE A 395 2.08 -0.69 -24.35
C ILE A 395 0.67 -0.14 -24.25
N GLU A 396 -0.08 -0.19 -25.35
CA GLU A 396 -1.49 0.18 -25.40
C GLU A 396 -2.33 -1.09 -25.49
N CYS A 397 -3.47 -1.13 -24.81
CA CYS A 397 -4.44 -2.18 -25.04
C CYS A 397 -5.56 -1.70 -25.96
N ASP A 398 -6.13 -2.67 -26.68
CA ASP A 398 -7.27 -2.42 -27.54
C ASP A 398 -8.48 -1.88 -26.76
N PRO A 399 -9.27 -0.95 -27.34
CA PRO A 399 -10.47 -0.42 -26.70
C PRO A 399 -11.47 -1.46 -26.20
N LEU A 400 -11.61 -2.62 -26.87
CA LEU A 400 -12.50 -3.70 -26.44
C LEU A 400 -11.98 -4.38 -25.16
N VAL A 401 -10.66 -4.61 -25.08
CA VAL A 401 -10.00 -5.10 -23.87
C VAL A 401 -10.20 -4.10 -22.72
N ARG A 402 -10.01 -2.80 -23.00
CA ARG A 402 -10.24 -1.72 -22.03
C ARG A 402 -11.67 -1.70 -21.50
N LYS A 403 -12.68 -1.84 -22.36
CA LYS A 403 -14.09 -1.86 -21.95
C LYS A 403 -14.41 -3.09 -21.10
N GLY A 404 -13.76 -4.22 -21.37
CA GLY A 404 -13.91 -5.42 -20.57
C GLY A 404 -13.24 -5.37 -19.19
N LEU A 405 -12.13 -4.62 -19.07
CA LEU A 405 -11.30 -4.58 -17.86
C LEU A 405 -12.05 -4.12 -16.60
N GLU A 406 -12.99 -3.16 -16.72
CA GLU A 406 -13.81 -2.69 -15.60
C GLU A 406 -14.61 -3.83 -14.94
N LYS A 407 -15.29 -4.63 -15.76
CA LYS A 407 -16.14 -5.75 -15.30
C LYS A 407 -15.35 -6.95 -14.78
N SER A 408 -14.03 -6.88 -14.90
CA SER A 408 -13.11 -8.01 -14.75
C SER A 408 -12.05 -7.79 -13.68
N ALA A 409 -12.00 -6.59 -13.10
CA ALA A 409 -11.21 -6.27 -11.90
C ALA A 409 -11.36 -7.32 -10.79
N ARG A 410 -12.59 -7.83 -10.60
CA ARG A 410 -12.92 -8.90 -9.65
C ARG A 410 -12.20 -10.24 -9.87
N HIS A 411 -11.64 -10.47 -11.06
CA HIS A 411 -10.95 -11.71 -11.42
C HIS A 411 -9.42 -11.58 -11.33
N MET A 412 -8.93 -10.42 -10.90
CA MET A 412 -7.51 -10.20 -10.69
C MET A 412 -7.01 -10.97 -9.46
N VAL A 413 -5.94 -11.74 -9.61
CA VAL A 413 -5.25 -12.38 -8.49
C VAL A 413 -4.63 -11.30 -7.59
N ILE A 414 -4.96 -11.34 -6.29
CA ILE A 414 -4.44 -10.44 -5.25
C ILE A 414 -3.53 -11.27 -4.33
N PRO A 415 -2.19 -11.21 -4.50
CA PRO A 415 -1.28 -12.07 -3.72
C PRO A 415 -1.25 -11.76 -2.22
N TYR A 416 -1.29 -10.47 -1.88
CA TYR A 416 -1.22 -10.00 -0.49
C TYR A 416 -2.64 -9.87 0.09
N MET A 417 -3.35 -10.97 0.34
CA MET A 417 -4.65 -10.93 1.03
C MET A 417 -4.50 -10.58 2.53
N PRO A 418 -5.52 -10.00 3.20
CA PRO A 418 -5.51 -9.87 4.65
C PRO A 418 -5.30 -11.23 5.34
N MET A 419 -4.52 -11.26 6.41
CA MET A 419 -4.10 -12.51 7.03
C MET A 419 -5.20 -13.10 7.92
N LEU A 420 -5.49 -14.40 7.81
CA LEU A 420 -6.45 -15.11 8.67
C LEU A 420 -5.91 -15.43 10.06
N VAL A 421 -4.61 -15.27 10.25
CA VAL A 421 -3.92 -15.48 11.53
C VAL A 421 -3.07 -14.24 11.83
N PRO A 422 -2.76 -13.99 13.13
CA PRO A 422 -1.87 -12.93 13.52
C PRO A 422 -0.57 -12.93 12.70
N PRO A 423 -0.09 -11.76 12.23
CA PRO A 423 1.18 -11.66 11.50
C PRO A 423 2.36 -12.15 12.34
N LEU A 424 3.45 -12.51 11.67
CA LEU A 424 4.71 -12.79 12.35
C LEU A 424 5.31 -11.51 12.90
N ASN A 425 5.76 -11.58 14.15
CA ASN A 425 6.46 -10.47 14.78
C ASN A 425 7.73 -10.09 14.01
N TRP A 426 8.01 -8.79 13.94
CA TRP A 426 9.22 -8.27 13.33
C TRP A 426 10.45 -8.58 14.19
N THR A 427 11.48 -9.17 13.58
CA THR A 427 12.77 -9.45 14.22
C THR A 427 13.97 -8.88 13.45
N GLY A 428 13.73 -8.27 12.29
CA GLY A 428 14.76 -7.69 11.44
C GLY A 428 14.18 -7.07 10.17
N TYR A 429 15.05 -6.50 9.33
CA TYR A 429 14.66 -5.77 8.11
C TYR A 429 13.75 -6.55 7.16
N ASP A 430 14.05 -7.84 6.94
CA ASP A 430 13.36 -8.77 6.04
C ASP A 430 12.67 -9.92 6.79
N GLN A 431 12.37 -9.73 8.09
CA GLN A 431 11.89 -10.80 8.98
C GLN A 431 10.70 -10.32 9.81
N GLY A 432 9.48 -10.63 9.36
CA GLY A 432 8.22 -10.29 10.03
C GLY A 432 7.05 -10.31 9.06
N ALA A 433 5.88 -9.85 9.51
CA ALA A 433 4.64 -9.74 8.75
C ALA A 433 4.09 -11.07 8.18
N HIS A 434 4.27 -11.35 6.89
CA HIS A 434 3.67 -12.53 6.25
C HIS A 434 4.43 -13.83 6.56
N LEU A 435 3.78 -14.98 6.34
CA LEU A 435 4.38 -16.28 6.60
C LEU A 435 5.47 -16.62 5.56
N PHE A 436 5.15 -16.45 4.29
CA PHE A 436 5.98 -16.76 3.12
C PHE A 436 6.21 -15.56 2.20
N LEU A 437 5.24 -14.64 2.10
CA LEU A 437 5.38 -13.49 1.22
C LEU A 437 6.53 -12.55 1.68
N PRO A 438 7.38 -12.07 0.75
CA PRO A 438 8.45 -11.13 1.08
C PRO A 438 7.91 -9.91 1.82
N SER A 439 8.49 -9.65 2.99
CA SER A 439 8.06 -8.55 3.85
C SER A 439 9.27 -7.76 4.29
N TYR A 440 9.21 -6.44 4.09
CA TYR A 440 10.26 -5.51 4.48
C TYR A 440 9.71 -4.46 5.43
N VAL A 441 10.45 -4.17 6.50
CA VAL A 441 10.04 -3.20 7.52
C VAL A 441 9.87 -1.80 6.95
N MET A 442 10.64 -1.42 5.91
CA MET A 442 10.62 -0.09 5.30
C MET A 442 10.36 -0.17 3.79
N ARG A 443 9.44 0.67 3.29
CA ARG A 443 9.12 0.87 1.87
C ARG A 443 10.21 1.69 1.18
N ILE A 444 11.19 1.01 0.59
CA ILE A 444 12.35 1.64 -0.04
C ILE A 444 12.21 1.61 -1.57
N HIS A 445 12.28 2.78 -2.19
CA HIS A 445 12.13 2.94 -3.64
C HIS A 445 13.51 3.05 -4.32
N GLY A 446 14.24 1.94 -4.35
CA GLY A 446 15.54 1.84 -5.03
C GLY A 446 16.73 2.51 -4.33
N SER A 447 16.54 3.22 -3.21
CA SER A 447 17.64 3.84 -2.48
C SER A 447 18.47 2.82 -1.70
N LYS A 448 19.73 2.64 -2.12
CA LYS A 448 20.65 1.70 -1.45
C LYS A 448 20.98 2.16 -0.03
N GLN A 449 21.18 3.46 0.18
CA GLN A 449 21.60 4.01 1.47
C GLN A 449 20.54 3.84 2.55
N GLN A 450 19.25 4.02 2.21
CA GLN A 450 18.15 3.74 3.13
C GLN A 450 18.16 2.27 3.57
N ARG A 451 18.34 1.36 2.61
CA ARG A 451 18.37 -0.08 2.86
C ARG A 451 19.53 -0.46 3.77
N ASP A 452 20.72 0.05 3.47
CA ASP A 452 21.93 -0.22 4.23
C ASP A 452 21.88 0.42 5.63
N ALA A 453 21.21 1.56 5.80
CA ALA A 453 21.01 2.19 7.11
C ALA A 453 20.14 1.31 8.01
N VAL A 454 18.98 0.85 7.54
CA VAL A 454 18.09 -0.01 8.33
C VAL A 454 18.69 -1.38 8.59
N LYS A 455 19.42 -1.95 7.62
CA LYS A 455 20.10 -3.25 7.80
C LYS A 455 21.25 -3.22 8.80
N ARG A 456 21.93 -2.07 8.93
CA ARG A 456 23.05 -1.90 9.88
C ARG A 456 22.60 -1.54 11.29
N ALA A 457 21.39 -1.01 11.45
CA ALA A 457 20.84 -0.74 12.77
C ALA A 457 20.74 -2.05 13.58
N SER A 458 21.13 -1.97 14.85
CA SER A 458 21.06 -3.13 15.73
C SER A 458 19.60 -3.52 15.99
N ARG A 459 19.37 -4.79 16.36
CA ARG A 459 18.01 -5.24 16.73
C ARG A 459 17.47 -4.45 17.92
N ASN A 460 18.30 -4.19 18.93
CA ASN A 460 17.90 -3.46 20.14
C ASN A 460 17.49 -2.03 19.81
N GLN A 461 18.17 -1.37 18.85
CA GLN A 461 17.80 -0.04 18.39
C GLN A 461 16.42 -0.01 17.70
N LEU A 462 16.05 -1.07 16.97
CA LEU A 462 14.78 -1.14 16.23
C LEU A 462 13.64 -1.83 17.02
N GLU A 463 13.92 -2.34 18.22
CA GLU A 463 12.94 -3.08 19.02
C GLU A 463 11.66 -2.28 19.33
N PRO A 464 11.72 -0.98 19.69
CA PRO A 464 10.51 -0.18 19.89
C PRO A 464 9.64 -0.09 18.63
N VAL A 465 10.30 0.06 17.47
CA VAL A 465 9.64 0.13 16.16
C VAL A 465 8.97 -1.20 15.81
N PHE A 466 9.67 -2.32 16.02
CA PHE A 466 9.12 -3.66 15.80
C PHE A 466 7.91 -3.93 16.70
N LYS A 467 8.01 -3.60 17.99
CA LYS A 467 6.91 -3.74 18.95
C LYS A 467 5.68 -2.94 18.52
N ALA A 468 5.86 -1.72 18.00
CA ALA A 468 4.76 -0.90 17.51
C ALA A 468 4.12 -1.49 16.24
N LEU A 469 4.92 -1.91 15.26
CA LEU A 469 4.40 -2.56 14.05
C LEU A 469 3.67 -3.87 14.35
N ASP A 470 4.18 -4.67 15.27
CA ASP A 470 3.54 -5.89 15.74
C ASP A 470 2.23 -5.58 16.45
N THR A 471 2.18 -4.49 17.21
CA THR A 471 0.95 -4.03 17.88
C THR A 471 -0.11 -3.66 16.86
N LEU A 472 0.21 -2.81 15.88
CA LEU A 472 -0.69 -2.43 14.80
C LEU A 472 -1.13 -3.64 13.95
N GLY A 473 -0.21 -4.58 13.71
CA GLY A 473 -0.48 -5.79 12.93
C GLY A 473 -1.36 -6.81 13.63
N ASN A 474 -1.40 -6.81 14.95
CA ASN A 474 -2.18 -7.74 15.76
C ASN A 474 -3.62 -7.27 16.02
N THR A 475 -3.99 -6.06 15.60
CA THR A 475 -5.38 -5.59 15.66
C THR A 475 -6.25 -6.40 14.69
N LYS A 476 -7.28 -7.06 15.24
CA LYS A 476 -8.17 -7.96 14.49
C LYS A 476 -9.37 -7.19 13.94
N TRP A 477 -9.59 -7.30 12.63
CA TRP A 477 -10.67 -6.64 11.89
C TRP A 477 -11.69 -7.64 11.37
N ARG A 478 -12.91 -7.18 11.11
CA ARG A 478 -13.92 -7.92 10.34
C ARG A 478 -14.68 -6.99 9.40
N ILE A 479 -15.47 -7.59 8.52
CA ILE A 479 -16.35 -6.86 7.61
C ILE A 479 -17.66 -6.51 8.31
N ASN A 480 -18.03 -5.22 8.33
CA ASN A 480 -19.36 -4.76 8.67
C ASN A 480 -20.32 -5.16 7.53
N LYS A 481 -21.04 -6.27 7.75
CA LYS A 481 -21.95 -6.85 6.74
C LYS A 481 -23.10 -5.92 6.39
N ARG A 482 -23.63 -5.15 7.35
CA ARG A 482 -24.76 -4.25 7.14
C ARG A 482 -24.39 -3.12 6.17
N VAL A 483 -23.23 -2.50 6.39
CA VAL A 483 -22.72 -1.45 5.49
C VAL A 483 -22.33 -2.03 4.13
N LEU A 484 -21.67 -3.20 4.09
CA LEU A 484 -21.32 -3.85 2.81
C LEU A 484 -22.55 -4.10 1.94
N VAL A 485 -23.67 -4.56 2.51
CA VAL A 485 -24.91 -4.77 1.76
C VAL A 485 -25.42 -3.47 1.15
N VAL A 486 -25.40 -2.36 1.89
CA VAL A 486 -25.82 -1.04 1.37
C VAL A 486 -24.89 -0.60 0.24
N VAL A 487 -23.58 -0.71 0.42
CA VAL A 487 -22.59 -0.38 -0.62
C VAL A 487 -22.81 -1.22 -1.88
N ASP A 488 -23.01 -2.54 -1.72
CA ASP A 488 -23.28 -3.44 -2.84
C ASP A 488 -24.58 -3.08 -3.58
N ARG A 489 -25.65 -2.68 -2.86
CA ARG A 489 -26.91 -2.23 -3.46
C ARG A 489 -26.76 -0.91 -4.23
N ILE A 490 -26.05 0.07 -3.66
CA ILE A 490 -25.75 1.34 -4.35
C ILE A 490 -24.92 1.07 -5.61
N TRP A 491 -23.89 0.25 -5.47
CA TRP A 491 -23.03 -0.12 -6.58
C TRP A 491 -23.79 -0.88 -7.67
N ALA A 492 -24.67 -1.82 -7.31
CA ALA A 492 -25.52 -2.53 -8.27
C ALA A 492 -26.47 -1.59 -9.01
N SER A 493 -26.91 -0.50 -8.37
CA SER A 493 -27.87 0.47 -8.91
C SER A 493 -27.24 1.59 -9.76
N GLY A 494 -25.95 1.50 -10.09
CA GLY A 494 -25.26 2.47 -10.95
C GLY A 494 -24.22 3.35 -10.24
N GLY A 495 -24.00 3.20 -8.93
CA GLY A 495 -23.00 3.99 -8.19
C GLY A 495 -23.52 5.37 -7.78
N HIS A 496 -22.75 6.44 -8.05
CA HIS A 496 -23.06 7.89 -7.91
C HIS A 496 -23.51 8.44 -6.54
N LEU A 497 -23.90 7.60 -5.58
CA LEU A 497 -24.37 8.00 -4.26
C LEU A 497 -23.25 7.90 -3.22
N ALA A 498 -23.30 8.74 -2.17
CA ALA A 498 -22.37 8.71 -1.04
C ALA A 498 -20.88 8.79 -1.44
N GLY A 499 -20.56 9.51 -2.52
CA GLY A 499 -19.19 9.64 -3.02
C GLY A 499 -18.67 8.43 -3.81
N LEU A 500 -19.51 7.42 -4.09
CA LEU A 500 -19.19 6.38 -5.06
C LEU A 500 -19.20 6.94 -6.48
N VAL A 501 -18.24 6.50 -7.29
CA VAL A 501 -18.14 6.88 -8.70
C VAL A 501 -19.33 6.34 -9.50
N ASP A 502 -19.71 7.06 -10.56
CA ASP A 502 -20.69 6.62 -11.52
C ASP A 502 -20.19 5.40 -12.32
N ARG A 503 -21.06 4.40 -12.49
CA ARG A 503 -20.77 3.20 -13.28
C ARG A 503 -20.72 3.45 -14.77
N GLU A 504 -21.33 4.53 -15.25
CA GLU A 504 -21.38 4.88 -16.67
C GLU A 504 -20.46 6.07 -17.00
N ASP A 505 -20.07 6.15 -18.27
CA ASP A 505 -19.28 7.27 -18.80
C ASP A 505 -20.19 8.48 -19.04
N ALA A 506 -19.66 9.69 -18.80
CA ALA A 506 -20.32 10.91 -19.23
C ALA A 506 -20.37 10.96 -20.78
N PRO A 507 -21.50 11.38 -21.39
CA PRO A 507 -21.62 11.45 -22.83
C PRO A 507 -20.64 12.48 -23.41
N LEU A 508 -20.03 12.14 -24.55
CA LEU A 508 -19.19 13.09 -25.27
C LEU A 508 -20.05 14.23 -25.84
N PRO A 509 -19.57 15.48 -25.82
CA PRO A 509 -20.32 16.60 -26.39
C PRO A 509 -20.41 16.45 -27.91
N GLU A 510 -21.58 16.74 -28.45
CA GLU A 510 -21.85 16.71 -29.89
C GLU A 510 -20.95 17.71 -30.64
N GLU A 511 -20.51 17.30 -31.82
CA GLU A 511 -19.71 18.13 -32.71
C GLU A 511 -20.57 19.29 -33.23
N PRO A 512 -20.13 20.56 -33.05
CA PRO A 512 -20.91 21.69 -33.49
C PRO A 512 -20.92 21.76 -35.02
N GLN A 513 -22.10 22.01 -35.60
CA GLN A 513 -22.28 22.20 -37.04
C GLN A 513 -21.91 23.64 -37.43
N THR A 514 -20.64 24.00 -37.22
CA THR A 514 -20.11 25.37 -37.40
C THR A 514 -18.71 25.31 -37.99
N GLU A 515 -18.35 26.29 -38.81
CA GLU A 515 -16.98 26.49 -39.29
C GLU A 515 -16.18 27.43 -38.38
N ASP A 516 -16.80 28.00 -37.33
CA ASP A 516 -16.11 28.90 -36.40
C ASP A 516 -15.01 28.15 -35.62
N GLU A 517 -13.76 28.53 -35.91
CA GLU A 517 -12.59 27.98 -35.23
C GLU A 517 -12.66 28.13 -33.71
N ALA A 518 -13.26 29.20 -33.18
CA ALA A 518 -13.38 29.42 -31.73
C ALA A 518 -14.33 28.40 -31.09
N GLU A 519 -15.46 28.12 -31.75
CA GLU A 519 -16.42 27.10 -31.30
C GLU A 519 -15.86 25.68 -31.43
N ILE A 520 -15.18 25.36 -32.54
CA ILE A 520 -14.50 24.06 -32.72
C ILE A 520 -13.41 23.87 -31.66
N ARG A 521 -12.63 24.91 -31.35
CA ARG A 521 -11.64 24.87 -30.25
C ARG A 521 -12.32 24.64 -28.92
N LYS A 522 -13.40 25.36 -28.60
CA LYS A 522 -14.17 25.20 -27.35
C LYS A 522 -14.75 23.80 -27.22
N TRP A 523 -15.31 23.24 -28.30
CA TRP A 523 -15.76 21.86 -28.38
C TRP A 523 -14.60 20.88 -28.15
N THR A 524 -13.47 21.05 -28.83
CA THR A 524 -12.29 20.20 -28.67
C THR A 524 -11.80 20.18 -27.22
N TRP A 525 -11.79 21.34 -26.55
CA TRP A 525 -11.48 21.43 -25.12
C TRP A 525 -12.51 20.70 -24.25
N LYS A 526 -13.80 20.84 -24.56
CA LYS A 526 -14.88 20.14 -23.85
C LYS A 526 -14.77 18.62 -24.03
N VAL A 527 -14.54 18.12 -25.25
CA VAL A 527 -14.27 16.70 -25.53
C VAL A 527 -13.07 16.20 -24.74
N ARG A 528 -11.96 16.94 -24.73
CA ARG A 528 -10.76 16.57 -23.94
C ARG A 528 -11.05 16.52 -22.44
N SER A 529 -11.85 17.46 -21.93
CA SER A 529 -12.26 17.48 -20.52
C SER A 529 -13.11 16.26 -20.17
N VAL A 530 -14.14 15.94 -20.97
CA VAL A 530 -15.01 14.77 -20.74
C VAL A 530 -14.24 13.46 -20.87
N LYS A 531 -13.35 13.32 -21.87
CA LYS A 531 -12.48 12.14 -22.00
C LYS A 531 -11.57 11.95 -20.78
N LYS A 532 -11.04 13.05 -20.23
CA LYS A 532 -10.24 13.02 -19.01
C LYS A 532 -11.09 12.58 -17.80
N GLU A 533 -12.29 13.12 -17.67
CA GLU A 533 -13.22 12.75 -16.61
C GLU A 533 -13.61 11.26 -16.66
N ASN A 534 -14.01 10.75 -17.84
CA ASN A 534 -14.35 9.33 -18.02
C ASN A 534 -13.16 8.40 -17.71
N SER A 535 -11.93 8.83 -18.02
CA SER A 535 -10.74 8.11 -17.58
C SER A 535 -10.58 8.08 -16.06
N GLU A 536 -10.80 9.20 -15.38
CA GLU A 536 -10.67 9.29 -13.93
C GLU A 536 -11.74 8.39 -13.28
N ARG A 537 -12.97 8.44 -13.79
CA ARG A 537 -14.07 7.55 -13.38
C ARG A 537 -13.72 6.08 -13.58
N HIS A 538 -13.24 5.69 -14.76
CA HIS A 538 -12.81 4.31 -15.05
C HIS A 538 -11.82 3.77 -14.00
N SER A 539 -10.80 4.57 -13.66
CA SER A 539 -9.79 4.18 -12.66
C SER A 539 -10.41 4.00 -11.27
N GLN A 540 -11.30 4.92 -10.87
CA GLN A 540 -12.04 4.82 -9.60
C GLN A 540 -12.96 3.59 -9.58
N ARG A 541 -13.64 3.26 -10.68
CA ARG A 541 -14.50 2.06 -10.78
C ARG A 541 -13.70 0.79 -10.55
N CYS A 542 -12.54 0.68 -11.17
CA CYS A 542 -11.64 -0.45 -11.01
C CYS A 542 -11.16 -0.61 -9.56
N ASP A 543 -10.81 0.50 -8.90
CA ASP A 543 -10.40 0.52 -7.49
C ASP A 543 -11.53 0.07 -6.55
N ILE A 544 -12.76 0.56 -6.76
CA ILE A 544 -13.93 0.13 -5.98
C ILE A 544 -14.20 -1.38 -6.17
N GLU A 545 -14.16 -1.90 -7.40
CA GLU A 545 -14.36 -3.32 -7.65
C GLU A 545 -13.31 -4.21 -6.95
N LEU A 546 -12.04 -3.79 -6.92
CA LEU A 546 -10.99 -4.52 -6.20
C LEU A 546 -11.23 -4.50 -4.68
N LYS A 547 -11.64 -3.36 -4.12
CA LYS A 547 -12.00 -3.25 -2.69
C LYS A 547 -13.17 -4.16 -2.34
N LEU A 548 -14.24 -4.14 -3.15
CA LEU A 548 -15.42 -4.97 -2.93
C LEU A 548 -15.12 -6.46 -3.14
N ALA A 549 -14.25 -6.82 -4.08
CA ALA A 549 -13.81 -8.20 -4.26
C ALA A 549 -13.12 -8.75 -2.99
N VAL A 550 -12.23 -7.96 -2.36
CA VAL A 550 -11.61 -8.33 -1.09
C VAL A 550 -12.67 -8.39 0.02
N ALA A 551 -13.54 -7.38 0.15
CA ALA A 551 -14.57 -7.35 1.18
C ALA A 551 -15.50 -8.58 1.11
N ARG A 552 -15.98 -8.91 -0.10
CA ARG A 552 -16.86 -10.07 -0.34
C ARG A 552 -16.16 -11.40 -0.04
N LYS A 553 -14.85 -11.52 -0.29
CA LYS A 553 -14.07 -12.72 0.03
C LYS A 553 -13.82 -12.88 1.53
N MET A 554 -13.70 -11.77 2.26
CA MET A 554 -13.41 -11.77 3.70
C MET A 554 -14.67 -11.70 4.57
N LYS A 555 -15.87 -11.50 3.99
CA LYS A 555 -17.11 -11.23 4.73
C LYS A 555 -17.50 -12.32 5.73
N ASP A 556 -17.18 -13.57 5.43
CA ASP A 556 -17.57 -14.73 6.24
C ASP A 556 -16.48 -15.17 7.23
N GLU A 557 -15.31 -14.51 7.20
CA GLU A 557 -14.28 -14.72 8.21
C GLU A 557 -14.66 -14.00 9.50
N GLU A 558 -14.53 -14.68 10.65
CA GLU A 558 -14.78 -14.05 11.95
C GLU A 558 -13.84 -12.89 12.26
N GLY A 559 -12.65 -12.90 11.65
CA GLY A 559 -11.78 -11.75 11.60
C GLY A 559 -10.42 -12.07 10.99
N PHE A 560 -9.73 -11.01 10.59
CA PHE A 560 -8.46 -11.03 9.87
C PHE A 560 -7.57 -9.87 10.31
N TYR A 561 -6.32 -9.88 9.84
CA TYR A 561 -5.25 -9.00 10.31
C TYR A 561 -4.54 -8.31 9.14
N TYR A 562 -4.05 -7.12 9.40
CA TYR A 562 -3.26 -6.34 8.45
C TYR A 562 -1.82 -6.19 8.95
N PRO A 563 -0.83 -6.92 8.42
CA PRO A 563 0.57 -6.63 8.72
C PRO A 563 0.92 -5.20 8.29
N HIS A 564 1.71 -4.52 9.12
CA HIS A 564 2.15 -3.14 8.87
C HIS A 564 3.63 -3.07 8.54
N ASN A 565 4.00 -2.10 7.72
CA ASN A 565 5.37 -1.65 7.48
C ASN A 565 5.44 -0.12 7.50
N LEU A 566 6.64 0.45 7.35
CA LEU A 566 6.87 1.88 7.42
C LEU A 566 7.24 2.49 6.06
N ASP A 567 6.93 3.76 5.85
CA ASP A 567 7.70 4.55 4.88
C ASP A 567 9.11 4.88 5.43
N PHE A 568 9.93 5.58 4.65
CA PHE A 568 11.28 5.93 5.08
C PHE A 568 11.33 6.95 6.23
N ARG A 569 10.21 7.61 6.55
CA ARG A 569 10.11 8.64 7.60
C ARG A 569 9.66 8.03 8.93
N GLY A 570 9.03 6.85 8.90
CA GLY A 570 8.55 6.14 10.07
C GLY A 570 7.03 6.11 10.21
N ARG A 571 6.27 6.55 9.20
CA ARG A 571 4.80 6.40 9.21
C ARG A 571 4.42 4.97 8.86
N ALA A 572 3.51 4.37 9.63
CA ALA A 572 3.05 3.01 9.41
C ALA A 572 1.94 2.91 8.36
N TYR A 573 1.95 1.81 7.61
CA TYR A 573 1.00 1.50 6.55
C TYR A 573 0.67 0.00 6.54
N PRO A 574 -0.60 -0.39 6.42
CA PRO A 574 -0.99 -1.75 6.08
C PRO A 574 -0.32 -2.20 4.78
N MET A 575 0.14 -3.46 4.75
CA MET A 575 0.77 -4.03 3.56
C MET A 575 -0.25 -4.44 2.48
N HIS A 576 -1.51 -4.71 2.84
CA HIS A 576 -2.57 -4.96 1.86
C HIS A 576 -2.99 -3.63 1.17
N PRO A 577 -2.91 -3.53 -0.17
CA PRO A 577 -3.03 -2.24 -0.85
C PRO A 577 -4.46 -1.76 -1.13
N TYR A 578 -5.47 -2.64 -1.16
CA TYR A 578 -6.81 -2.30 -1.65
C TYR A 578 -7.79 -1.98 -0.52
N LEU A 579 -8.22 -2.99 0.26
CA LEU A 579 -9.13 -2.83 1.39
C LEU A 579 -8.34 -2.81 2.70
N ASN A 580 -8.16 -1.63 3.28
CA ASN A 580 -7.56 -1.44 4.59
C ASN A 580 -8.12 -0.16 5.24
N HIS A 581 -7.92 0.01 6.55
CA HIS A 581 -8.49 1.12 7.32
C HIS A 581 -7.85 2.50 7.02
N LEU A 582 -6.71 2.56 6.32
CA LEU A 582 -6.15 3.82 5.79
C LEU A 582 -6.84 4.28 4.49
N GLY A 583 -7.73 3.45 3.93
CA GLY A 583 -8.44 3.73 2.68
C GLY A 583 -9.49 4.86 2.77
N SER A 584 -10.29 4.96 1.70
CA SER A 584 -11.41 5.90 1.57
C SER A 584 -12.54 5.60 2.57
N ASP A 585 -13.51 6.52 2.72
CA ASP A 585 -14.70 6.36 3.57
C ASP A 585 -15.37 4.98 3.42
N VAL A 586 -15.58 4.50 2.18
CA VAL A 586 -16.08 3.14 1.90
C VAL A 586 -15.29 2.04 2.60
N CYS A 587 -13.95 2.11 2.59
CA CYS A 587 -13.11 1.11 3.25
C CYS A 587 -13.29 1.15 4.76
N ARG A 588 -13.39 2.36 5.34
CA ARG A 588 -13.51 2.58 6.79
C ARG A 588 -14.90 2.21 7.30
N GLY A 589 -15.96 2.53 6.56
CA GLY A 589 -17.33 2.14 6.90
C GLY A 589 -17.58 0.63 6.80
N ILE A 590 -16.88 -0.08 5.91
CA ILE A 590 -16.99 -1.55 5.77
C ILE A 590 -16.12 -2.29 6.80
N LEU A 591 -15.13 -1.65 7.42
CA LEU A 591 -14.22 -2.30 8.38
C LEU A 591 -14.57 -1.93 9.82
N GLU A 592 -14.65 -2.93 10.68
CA GLU A 592 -14.85 -2.75 12.12
C GLU A 592 -13.97 -3.71 12.94
N PHE A 593 -13.82 -3.47 14.24
CA PHE A 593 -13.05 -4.39 15.08
C PHE A 593 -13.76 -5.74 15.20
N ALA A 594 -13.01 -6.83 15.04
CA ALA A 594 -13.58 -8.17 15.17
C ALA A 594 -14.03 -8.46 16.61
N GLU A 595 -13.22 -8.03 17.57
CA GLU A 595 -13.52 -8.09 19.00
C GLU A 595 -14.44 -6.94 19.36
N GLY A 596 -15.57 -7.22 20.01
CA GLY A 596 -16.49 -6.19 20.50
C GLY A 596 -16.28 -5.92 21.99
N ARG A 597 -16.62 -4.72 22.43
CA ARG A 597 -16.61 -4.33 23.85
C ARG A 597 -17.94 -3.71 24.26
N PRO A 598 -18.42 -3.92 25.49
CA PRO A 598 -19.59 -3.21 26.00
C PRO A 598 -19.29 -1.71 26.05
N LEU A 599 -20.26 -0.89 25.64
CA LEU A 599 -20.07 0.56 25.56
C LEU A 599 -19.74 1.20 26.92
N GLY A 600 -20.42 0.78 27.99
CA GLY A 600 -20.47 1.52 29.24
C GLY A 600 -21.05 2.93 29.06
N LYS A 601 -21.05 3.70 30.16
CA LYS A 601 -21.50 5.11 30.16
C LYS A 601 -20.66 5.97 29.22
N SER A 602 -19.34 5.84 29.33
CA SER A 602 -18.40 6.62 28.52
C SER A 602 -18.50 6.26 27.04
N GLY A 603 -18.58 4.97 26.69
CA GLY A 603 -18.65 4.57 25.29
C GLY A 603 -19.93 5.00 24.60
N LEU A 604 -21.09 4.99 25.28
CA LEU A 604 -22.32 5.53 24.67
C LEU A 604 -22.18 7.04 24.38
N ARG A 605 -21.56 7.79 25.30
CA ARG A 605 -21.25 9.21 25.10
C ARG A 605 -20.31 9.41 23.91
N TRP A 606 -19.23 8.65 23.83
CA TRP A 606 -18.25 8.74 22.73
C TRP A 606 -18.81 8.30 21.39
N LEU A 607 -19.74 7.34 21.36
CA LEU A 607 -20.41 6.93 20.13
C LEU A 607 -21.29 8.06 19.55
N LYS A 608 -21.99 8.81 20.41
CA LYS A 608 -22.73 10.01 20.00
C LYS A 608 -21.79 11.08 19.44
N ILE A 609 -20.72 11.40 20.18
CA ILE A 609 -19.69 12.37 19.74
C ILE A 609 -19.07 11.94 18.41
N HIS A 610 -18.78 10.65 18.24
CA HIS A 610 -18.21 10.11 17.01
C HIS A 610 -19.14 10.29 15.81
N LEU A 611 -20.44 10.03 15.96
CA LEU A 611 -21.43 10.28 14.91
C LEU A 611 -21.47 11.77 14.53
N ALA A 612 -21.46 12.66 15.52
CA ALA A 612 -21.40 14.11 15.28
C ALA A 612 -20.10 14.54 14.57
N ASN A 613 -18.97 13.93 14.90
CA ASN A 613 -17.68 14.18 14.24
C ASN A 613 -17.72 13.74 12.76
N LEU A 614 -18.28 12.57 12.47
CA LEU A 614 -18.42 12.05 11.10
C LEU A 614 -19.39 12.88 10.25
N TYR A 615 -20.44 13.44 10.87
CA TYR A 615 -21.34 14.37 10.19
C TYR A 615 -20.62 15.65 9.76
N ALA A 616 -19.70 16.14 10.60
CA ALA A 616 -18.85 17.31 10.36
C ALA A 616 -19.66 18.58 10.05
N GLY A 617 -19.25 19.38 9.05
CA GLY A 617 -20.00 20.59 8.65
C GLY A 617 -20.04 21.71 9.69
N GLY A 618 -19.10 21.72 10.65
CA GLY A 618 -19.08 22.66 11.77
C GLY A 618 -19.60 22.06 13.08
N VAL A 619 -20.28 20.91 13.03
CA VAL A 619 -20.70 20.16 14.22
C VAL A 619 -19.46 19.65 15.00
N ASP A 620 -18.43 19.22 14.28
CA ASP A 620 -17.11 18.84 14.81
C ASP A 620 -16.36 20.00 15.49
N LYS A 621 -16.89 21.24 15.43
CA LYS A 621 -16.35 22.43 16.10
C LYS A 621 -17.14 22.84 17.33
N LEU A 622 -18.23 22.14 17.64
CA LEU A 622 -18.95 22.33 18.89
C LEU A 622 -18.18 21.70 20.06
N SER A 623 -18.52 22.12 21.28
CA SER A 623 -18.12 21.41 22.49
C SER A 623 -18.70 19.98 22.47
N TYR A 624 -18.17 19.08 23.31
CA TYR A 624 -18.68 17.72 23.35
C TYR A 624 -20.17 17.65 23.71
N ASP A 625 -20.65 18.52 24.59
CA ASP A 625 -22.08 18.59 24.92
C ASP A 625 -22.91 19.09 23.75
N GLY A 626 -22.39 20.04 22.95
CA GLY A 626 -23.03 20.46 21.71
C GLY A 626 -23.09 19.35 20.66
N ARG A 627 -22.04 18.52 20.57
CA ARG A 627 -22.01 17.34 19.70
C ARG A 627 -23.01 16.27 20.14
N ILE A 628 -23.10 16.00 21.43
CA ILE A 628 -24.09 15.08 22.01
C ILE A 628 -25.51 15.59 21.73
N SER A 629 -25.77 16.88 21.99
CA SER A 629 -27.07 17.50 21.74
C SER A 629 -27.46 17.41 20.26
N PHE A 630 -26.50 17.60 19.35
CA PHE A 630 -26.73 17.39 17.92
C PHE A 630 -27.20 15.96 17.63
N THR A 631 -26.53 14.94 18.16
CA THR A 631 -26.93 13.54 17.97
C THR A 631 -28.31 13.26 18.57
N GLU A 632 -28.59 13.78 19.76
CA GLU A 632 -29.88 13.56 20.45
C GLU A 632 -31.05 14.22 19.71
N ASN A 633 -30.83 15.38 19.09
CA ASN A 633 -31.84 16.06 18.29
C ASN A 633 -32.15 15.38 16.95
N HIS A 634 -31.32 14.43 16.52
CA HIS A 634 -31.47 13.72 15.25
C HIS A 634 -31.69 12.21 15.45
N LEU A 635 -32.14 11.75 16.62
CA LEU A 635 -32.35 10.32 16.89
C LEU A 635 -33.31 9.67 15.89
N ASP A 636 -34.38 10.36 15.49
CA ASP A 636 -35.32 9.84 14.49
C ASP A 636 -34.66 9.64 13.13
N ASP A 637 -33.76 10.55 12.72
CA ASP A 637 -33.00 10.45 11.47
C ASP A 637 -31.95 9.34 11.52
N ILE A 638 -31.37 9.12 12.69
CA ILE A 638 -30.41 8.06 12.97
C ILE A 638 -31.10 6.68 12.89
N PHE A 639 -32.28 6.53 13.52
CA PHE A 639 -33.07 5.31 13.46
C PHE A 639 -33.55 5.03 12.02
N ASP A 640 -34.05 6.05 11.32
CA ASP A 640 -34.45 5.93 9.91
C ASP A 640 -33.28 5.50 9.02
N SER A 641 -32.11 6.13 9.18
CA SER A 641 -30.90 5.80 8.43
C SER A 641 -30.42 4.37 8.70
N ALA A 642 -30.57 3.87 9.93
CA ALA A 642 -30.18 2.52 10.30
C ALA A 642 -31.13 1.44 9.75
N ASP A 643 -32.43 1.72 9.74
CA ASP A 643 -33.47 0.75 9.35
C ASP A 643 -33.72 0.73 7.84
N GLN A 644 -33.77 1.91 7.23
CA GLN A 644 -34.07 2.10 5.81
C GLN A 644 -33.00 2.98 5.14
N PRO A 645 -31.74 2.52 5.07
CA PRO A 645 -30.61 3.32 4.61
C PRO A 645 -30.76 3.87 3.19
N LEU A 646 -31.52 3.18 2.32
CA LEU A 646 -31.76 3.59 0.93
C LEU A 646 -33.22 3.99 0.68
N GLU A 647 -34.17 3.55 1.48
CA GLU A 647 -35.59 3.80 1.26
C GLU A 647 -36.14 4.96 2.11
N GLY A 648 -35.48 5.28 3.22
CA GLY A 648 -35.88 6.33 4.16
C GLY A 648 -35.45 7.73 3.72
N ARG A 649 -35.26 8.61 4.70
CA ARG A 649 -34.83 10.02 4.51
C ARG A 649 -33.39 10.15 4.07
N ARG A 650 -32.58 9.10 4.23
CA ARG A 650 -31.15 9.04 3.85
C ARG A 650 -30.32 10.18 4.46
N TRP A 651 -30.64 10.57 5.69
CA TRP A 651 -29.98 11.68 6.40
C TRP A 651 -28.45 11.52 6.47
N TRP A 652 -27.98 10.29 6.64
CA TRP A 652 -26.55 9.93 6.66
C TRP A 652 -25.76 10.39 5.40
N LEU A 653 -26.42 10.63 4.26
CA LEU A 653 -25.77 11.15 3.04
C LEU A 653 -25.30 12.61 3.18
N GLY A 654 -25.84 13.35 4.16
CA GLY A 654 -25.44 14.73 4.44
C GLY A 654 -24.11 14.86 5.17
N ALA A 655 -23.55 13.76 5.69
CA ALA A 655 -22.28 13.72 6.40
C ALA A 655 -21.07 13.91 5.45
N GLU A 656 -19.94 14.41 5.99
CA GLU A 656 -18.67 14.47 5.23
C GLU A 656 -18.12 13.05 4.95
N ASP A 657 -18.35 12.11 5.87
CA ASP A 657 -18.00 10.68 5.75
C ASP A 657 -19.26 9.78 5.83
N PRO A 658 -20.03 9.64 4.73
CA PRO A 658 -21.35 9.00 4.75
C PRO A 658 -21.35 7.54 5.22
N PHE A 659 -20.44 6.69 4.73
CA PHE A 659 -20.48 5.25 5.07
C PHE A 659 -20.05 4.98 6.50
N GLN A 660 -19.07 5.74 7.02
CA GLN A 660 -18.74 5.71 8.44
C GLN A 660 -19.90 6.24 9.29
N CYS A 661 -20.57 7.32 8.86
CA CYS A 661 -21.75 7.87 9.55
C CYS A 661 -22.90 6.84 9.60
N LEU A 662 -23.17 6.14 8.50
CA LEU A 662 -24.14 5.06 8.46
C LEU A 662 -23.78 3.92 9.41
N ALA A 663 -22.51 3.52 9.47
CA ALA A 663 -22.02 2.51 10.42
C ALA A 663 -22.28 2.93 11.87
N ALA A 664 -22.02 4.20 12.19
CA ALA A 664 -22.29 4.77 13.51
C ALA A 664 -23.79 4.86 13.82
N CYS A 665 -24.63 5.23 12.84
CA CYS A 665 -26.08 5.27 12.99
C CYS A 665 -26.64 3.88 13.32
N ILE A 666 -26.16 2.86 12.61
CA ILE A 666 -26.50 1.45 12.83
C ILE A 666 -26.13 1.03 14.26
N ASN A 667 -24.88 1.26 14.68
CA ASN A 667 -24.43 0.82 15.99
C ASN A 667 -25.12 1.57 17.14
N LEU A 668 -25.33 2.88 17.00
CA LEU A 668 -26.04 3.67 18.00
C LEU A 668 -27.51 3.25 18.11
N SER A 669 -28.16 2.95 16.98
CA SER A 669 -29.55 2.47 16.97
C SER A 669 -29.69 1.11 17.68
N GLU A 670 -28.78 0.18 17.42
CA GLU A 670 -28.72 -1.11 18.12
C GLU A 670 -28.51 -0.93 19.63
N ALA A 671 -27.61 -0.03 20.02
CA ALA A 671 -27.36 0.27 21.43
C ALA A 671 -28.59 0.88 22.11
N LEU A 672 -29.22 1.89 21.53
CA LEU A 672 -30.37 2.58 22.13
C LEU A 672 -31.64 1.74 22.18
N ARG A 673 -31.77 0.72 21.31
CA ARG A 673 -32.88 -0.25 21.34
C ARG A 673 -32.63 -1.43 22.29
N SER A 674 -31.40 -1.59 22.77
CA SER A 674 -31.09 -2.57 23.82
C SER A 674 -31.78 -2.19 25.14
N PRO A 675 -32.25 -3.17 25.94
CA PRO A 675 -32.78 -2.90 27.28
C PRO A 675 -31.81 -2.12 28.18
N SER A 676 -30.51 -2.27 27.92
CA SER A 676 -29.44 -1.52 28.58
C SER A 676 -28.40 -1.11 27.53
N PRO A 677 -28.45 0.16 27.06
CA PRO A 677 -27.52 0.68 26.06
C PRO A 677 -26.05 0.60 26.49
N GLU A 678 -25.77 0.79 27.78
CA GLU A 678 -24.41 0.72 28.34
C GLU A 678 -23.81 -0.69 28.23
N THR A 679 -24.63 -1.74 28.22
CA THR A 679 -24.13 -3.12 28.08
C THR A 679 -24.12 -3.60 26.63
N ALA A 680 -24.60 -2.78 25.68
CA ALA A 680 -24.57 -3.14 24.27
C ALA A 680 -23.12 -3.26 23.78
N THR A 681 -22.84 -4.35 23.08
CA THR A 681 -21.51 -4.61 22.50
C THR A 681 -21.33 -3.78 21.24
N SER A 682 -20.31 -2.93 21.21
CA SER A 682 -19.90 -2.20 20.01
C SER A 682 -18.61 -2.76 19.43
N HIS A 683 -18.53 -2.69 18.11
CA HIS A 683 -17.37 -3.06 17.30
C HIS A 683 -16.78 -1.85 16.56
N THR A 684 -17.46 -0.70 16.64
CA THR A 684 -17.15 0.49 15.87
C THR A 684 -15.87 1.15 16.41
N PRO A 685 -14.83 1.32 15.59
CA PRO A 685 -13.69 2.13 15.98
C PRO A 685 -14.13 3.60 16.12
N VAL A 686 -13.87 4.21 17.27
CA VAL A 686 -14.09 5.66 17.47
C VAL A 686 -12.79 6.40 17.20
N HIS A 687 -12.87 7.42 16.35
CA HIS A 687 -11.69 8.17 15.89
C HIS A 687 -11.44 9.38 16.78
N GLN A 688 -10.17 9.61 17.11
CA GLN A 688 -9.68 10.83 17.73
C GLN A 688 -8.62 11.44 16.80
N ASP A 689 -8.88 12.63 16.26
CA ASP A 689 -8.06 13.25 15.22
C ASP A 689 -7.24 14.42 15.77
N GLY A 690 -5.95 14.47 15.41
CA GLY A 690 -5.08 15.58 15.75
C GLY A 690 -5.50 16.90 15.09
N SER A 691 -5.62 17.98 15.87
CA SER A 691 -6.01 19.32 15.40
C SER A 691 -4.87 20.00 14.62
N CYS A 692 -4.66 19.61 13.36
CA CYS A 692 -3.51 19.99 12.54
C CYS A 692 -2.18 19.51 13.14
N ASN A 693 -2.00 18.19 13.17
CA ASN A 693 -0.91 17.51 13.87
C ASN A 693 0.50 18.04 13.54
N GLY A 694 0.78 18.41 12.30
CA GLY A 694 2.05 19.05 11.93
C GLY A 694 2.34 20.36 12.70
N LEU A 695 1.34 21.22 12.89
CA LEU A 695 1.48 22.44 13.70
C LEU A 695 1.55 22.12 15.20
N GLN A 696 0.84 21.10 15.69
CA GLN A 696 0.98 20.64 17.08
C GLN A 696 2.44 20.26 17.38
N HIS A 697 3.06 19.48 16.50
CA HIS A 697 4.46 19.09 16.64
C HIS A 697 5.42 20.29 16.56
N TYR A 698 5.17 21.28 15.69
CA TYR A 698 5.98 22.49 15.64
C TYR A 698 5.81 23.38 16.88
N ALA A 699 4.59 23.56 17.37
CA ALA A 699 4.32 24.35 18.56
C ALA A 699 4.97 23.72 19.81
N ALA A 700 4.98 22.39 19.91
CA ALA A 700 5.68 21.66 20.96
C ALA A 700 7.21 21.79 20.85
N LEU A 701 7.79 21.67 19.66
CA LEU A 701 9.22 21.88 19.43
C LEU A 701 9.66 23.30 19.79
N GLY A 702 8.90 24.29 19.36
CA GLY A 702 9.20 25.71 19.55
C GLY A 702 8.76 26.28 20.89
N ARG A 703 8.01 25.52 21.69
CA ARG A 703 7.33 26.01 22.89
C ARG A 703 6.52 27.28 22.62
N ASP A 704 5.85 27.34 21.48
CA ASP A 704 5.05 28.49 21.04
C ASP A 704 3.66 28.46 21.67
N LYS A 705 3.42 29.37 22.63
CA LYS A 705 2.18 29.40 23.43
C LYS A 705 0.95 29.81 22.60
N LEU A 706 1.10 30.77 21.68
CA LEU A 706 -0.01 31.22 20.83
C LEU A 706 -0.34 30.15 19.78
N GLY A 707 0.70 29.61 19.14
CA GLY A 707 0.57 28.49 18.23
C GLY A 707 -0.07 27.27 18.91
N ALA A 708 0.36 26.94 20.14
CA ALA A 708 -0.18 25.85 20.94
C ALA A 708 -1.68 26.00 21.24
N ALA A 709 -2.14 27.20 21.60
CA ALA A 709 -3.56 27.47 21.81
C ALA A 709 -4.37 27.30 20.52
N ALA A 710 -3.85 27.77 19.37
CA ALA A 710 -4.54 27.67 18.07
C ALA A 710 -4.73 26.21 17.58
N VAL A 711 -3.92 25.27 18.09
CA VAL A 711 -3.93 23.85 17.69
C VAL A 711 -4.30 22.91 18.83
N ASN A 712 -5.01 23.44 19.83
CA ASN A 712 -5.57 22.68 20.96
C ASN A 712 -4.52 21.95 21.82
N LEU A 713 -3.28 22.44 21.90
CA LEU A 713 -2.32 21.94 22.92
C LEU A 713 -2.61 22.53 24.31
N VAL A 714 -3.36 23.63 24.37
CA VAL A 714 -3.87 24.23 25.61
C VAL A 714 -5.38 23.97 25.69
N GLY A 715 -5.87 23.69 26.90
CA GLY A 715 -7.31 23.46 27.13
C GLY A 715 -8.16 24.71 26.84
N GLY A 716 -9.34 24.49 26.26
CA GLY A 716 -10.36 25.51 26.03
C GLY A 716 -11.76 24.94 26.15
N GLU A 717 -12.79 25.79 26.24
CA GLU A 717 -14.19 25.38 26.37
C GLU A 717 -14.76 24.75 25.09
N LYS A 718 -14.22 25.14 23.94
CA LYS A 718 -14.54 24.63 22.61
C LYS A 718 -13.25 24.35 21.84
N PRO A 719 -13.26 23.44 20.86
CA PRO A 719 -12.09 23.20 20.04
C PRO A 719 -11.72 24.47 19.25
N ALA A 720 -10.47 24.90 19.34
CA ALA A 720 -9.92 25.92 18.48
C ALA A 720 -9.82 25.41 17.03
N ASP A 721 -10.05 26.32 16.07
CA ASP A 721 -9.96 26.02 14.64
C ASP A 721 -8.96 26.95 13.97
N VAL A 722 -7.70 26.52 13.92
CA VAL A 722 -6.60 27.25 13.27
C VAL A 722 -6.95 27.72 11.86
N TYR A 723 -7.74 26.94 11.12
CA TYR A 723 -8.12 27.29 9.75
C TYR A 723 -9.08 28.49 9.70
N SER A 724 -10.05 28.56 10.61
CA SER A 724 -10.96 29.70 10.72
C SER A 724 -10.23 30.94 11.25
N GLY A 725 -9.29 30.77 12.18
CA GLY A 725 -8.41 31.86 12.62
C GLY A 725 -7.59 32.46 11.48
N ILE A 726 -6.96 31.61 10.65
CA ILE A 726 -6.22 32.05 9.47
C ILE A 726 -7.15 32.67 8.42
N ALA A 727 -8.33 32.08 8.18
CA ALA A 727 -9.30 32.65 7.24
C ALA A 727 -9.73 34.06 7.65
N THR A 728 -9.97 34.28 8.96
CA THR A 728 -10.29 35.60 9.51
C THR A 728 -9.14 36.57 9.27
N ARG A 729 -7.89 36.16 9.57
CA ARG A 729 -6.72 37.02 9.33
C ARG A 729 -6.53 37.35 7.85
N VAL A 730 -6.76 36.40 6.95
CA VAL A 730 -6.73 36.61 5.50
C VAL A 730 -7.81 37.60 5.07
N LEU A 731 -9.02 37.46 5.61
CA LEU A 731 -10.13 38.39 5.34
C LEU A 731 -9.77 39.81 5.77
N ASP A 732 -9.20 40.01 6.95
CA ASP A 732 -8.77 41.32 7.45
C ASP A 732 -7.70 41.98 6.56
N ILE A 733 -6.76 41.18 6.03
CA ILE A 733 -5.75 41.69 5.09
C ILE A 733 -6.42 42.09 3.77
N MET A 734 -7.31 41.24 3.25
CA MET A 734 -8.01 41.52 1.99
C MET A 734 -8.95 42.71 2.09
N GLN A 735 -9.67 42.91 3.20
CA GLN A 735 -10.52 44.08 3.41
C GLN A 735 -9.70 45.38 3.38
N ARG A 736 -8.58 45.43 4.12
CA ARG A 736 -7.65 46.57 4.10
C ARG A 736 -7.06 46.83 2.72
N ASP A 737 -6.76 45.78 1.95
CA ASP A 737 -6.25 45.93 0.59
C ASP A 737 -7.33 46.39 -0.40
N ALA A 738 -8.58 45.97 -0.21
CA ALA A 738 -9.72 46.36 -1.04
C ALA A 738 -10.08 47.86 -0.88
N GLU A 739 -9.83 48.45 0.28
CA GLU A 739 -10.05 49.88 0.54
C GLU A 739 -9.00 50.79 -0.14
N LYS A 740 -7.84 50.25 -0.53
CA LYS A 740 -6.78 51.02 -1.19
C LYS A 740 -7.14 51.33 -2.63
N ASP A 741 -6.64 52.46 -3.13
CA ASP A 741 -6.76 52.86 -4.54
C ASP A 741 -6.06 51.81 -5.45
N PRO A 742 -6.77 51.22 -6.43
CA PRO A 742 -6.18 50.33 -7.43
C PRO A 742 -4.97 50.90 -8.19
N ALA A 743 -4.89 52.23 -8.35
CA ALA A 743 -3.74 52.89 -8.98
C ALA A 743 -2.47 52.81 -8.10
N ILE A 744 -2.63 52.71 -6.78
CA ILE A 744 -1.55 52.66 -5.79
C ILE A 744 -1.23 51.20 -5.42
N ASN A 745 -2.26 50.36 -5.30
CA ASN A 745 -2.11 48.93 -5.00
C ASN A 745 -2.87 48.08 -6.01
N PRO A 746 -2.19 47.47 -7.01
CA PRO A 746 -2.82 46.59 -7.99
C PRO A 746 -3.57 45.40 -7.36
N ASN A 747 -3.21 45.00 -6.14
CA ASN A 747 -3.89 43.92 -5.42
C ASN A 747 -5.31 44.31 -4.96
N SER A 748 -5.66 45.60 -4.90
CA SER A 748 -7.00 46.07 -4.52
C SER A 748 -8.10 45.47 -5.38
N VAL A 749 -7.84 45.29 -6.69
CA VAL A 749 -8.77 44.66 -7.63
C VAL A 749 -9.03 43.19 -7.27
N HIS A 750 -7.97 42.44 -6.95
CA HIS A 750 -8.08 41.04 -6.55
C HIS A 750 -8.70 40.89 -5.17
N ALA A 751 -8.40 41.81 -4.25
CA ALA A 751 -8.98 41.85 -2.92
C ALA A 751 -10.50 42.05 -2.99
N LYS A 752 -10.98 43.07 -3.70
CA LYS A 752 -12.43 43.32 -3.91
C LYS A 752 -13.16 42.09 -4.48
N LEU A 753 -12.52 41.36 -5.39
CA LEU A 753 -13.08 40.15 -6.00
C LEU A 753 -13.19 38.97 -5.01
N LEU A 754 -12.25 38.88 -4.05
CA LEU A 754 -12.09 37.71 -3.19
C LEU A 754 -12.60 37.88 -1.76
N VAL A 755 -12.85 39.10 -1.27
CA VAL A 755 -13.28 39.36 0.11
C VAL A 755 -14.47 38.49 0.51
N ASN A 756 -15.48 38.35 -0.36
CA ASN A 756 -16.66 37.53 -0.09
C ASN A 756 -16.45 36.02 -0.31
N GLN A 757 -15.23 35.60 -0.62
CA GLN A 757 -14.85 34.22 -0.91
C GLN A 757 -13.94 33.60 0.15
N VAL A 758 -13.44 34.39 1.09
CA VAL A 758 -12.56 33.87 2.14
C VAL A 758 -13.38 33.10 3.16
N ASP A 759 -13.14 31.79 3.23
CA ASP A 759 -13.70 30.91 4.25
C ASP A 759 -12.65 29.85 4.66
N ARG A 760 -13.03 29.05 5.66
CA ARG A 760 -12.22 27.92 6.13
C ARG A 760 -11.81 26.97 5.00
N LYS A 761 -12.74 26.63 4.08
CA LYS A 761 -12.52 25.64 3.01
C LYS A 761 -11.49 26.11 2.00
N LEU A 762 -11.42 27.41 1.72
CA LEU A 762 -10.45 28.02 0.80
C LEU A 762 -9.02 27.87 1.32
N VAL A 763 -8.79 28.13 2.61
CA VAL A 763 -7.44 28.16 3.20
C VAL A 763 -6.98 26.81 3.77
N LYS A 764 -7.92 25.93 4.19
CA LYS A 764 -7.63 24.66 4.90
C LYS A 764 -6.52 23.85 4.23
N GLN A 765 -6.62 23.59 2.93
CA GLN A 765 -5.65 22.76 2.21
C GLN A 765 -4.25 23.38 2.19
N THR A 766 -4.16 24.70 1.96
CA THR A 766 -2.89 25.41 1.93
C THR A 766 -2.24 25.46 3.30
N VAL A 767 -3.00 25.78 4.35
CA VAL A 767 -2.49 25.76 5.73
C VAL A 767 -1.98 24.35 6.10
N MET A 768 -2.79 23.32 5.86
CA MET A 768 -2.46 21.93 6.17
C MET A 768 -1.21 21.45 5.44
N THR A 769 -0.97 21.91 4.21
CA THR A 769 0.15 21.41 3.41
C THR A 769 1.41 22.28 3.49
N SER A 770 1.29 23.54 3.90
CA SER A 770 2.43 24.45 4.10
C SER A 770 3.39 23.96 5.18
N VAL A 771 2.88 23.42 6.29
CA VAL A 771 3.73 22.77 7.33
C VAL A 771 4.45 21.53 6.82
N TYR A 772 3.95 20.95 5.72
CA TYR A 772 4.57 19.82 5.06
C TYR A 772 5.41 20.23 3.83
N GLY A 773 5.84 21.49 3.77
CA GLY A 773 6.82 21.97 2.78
C GLY A 773 6.23 22.28 1.41
N VAL A 774 4.92 22.55 1.31
CA VAL A 774 4.35 23.10 0.08
C VAL A 774 4.99 24.43 -0.28
N THR A 775 5.33 24.57 -1.57
CA THR A 775 5.87 25.82 -2.10
C THR A 775 4.73 26.76 -2.49
N TYR A 776 5.04 28.05 -2.66
CA TYR A 776 4.09 29.06 -3.17
C TYR A 776 3.30 28.60 -4.41
N ILE A 777 3.97 27.93 -5.37
CA ILE A 777 3.34 27.41 -6.58
C ILE A 777 2.26 26.37 -6.23
N GLY A 778 2.58 25.46 -5.32
CA GLY A 778 1.64 24.44 -4.84
C GLY A 778 0.46 25.04 -4.08
N ALA A 779 0.73 26.03 -3.21
CA ALA A 779 -0.31 26.76 -2.46
C ALA A 779 -1.28 27.47 -3.41
N ARG A 780 -0.77 28.19 -4.42
CA ARG A 780 -1.58 28.82 -5.47
C ARG A 780 -2.44 27.79 -6.20
N ASP A 781 -1.88 26.64 -6.60
CA ASP A 781 -2.64 25.63 -7.35
C ASP A 781 -3.76 24.97 -6.52
N GLN A 782 -3.57 24.87 -5.20
CA GLN A 782 -4.62 24.43 -4.29
C GLN A 782 -5.75 25.45 -4.20
N ILE A 783 -5.41 26.72 -3.96
CA ILE A 783 -6.39 27.80 -3.87
C ILE A 783 -7.11 28.00 -5.21
N LYS A 784 -6.39 27.99 -6.34
CA LYS A 784 -6.98 28.07 -7.69
C LYS A 784 -8.04 26.99 -7.90
N ARG A 785 -7.78 25.76 -7.44
CA ARG A 785 -8.73 24.65 -7.54
C ARG A 785 -9.99 24.89 -6.72
N ARG A 786 -9.84 25.35 -5.47
CA ARG A 786 -10.95 25.71 -4.58
C ARG A 786 -11.78 26.87 -5.13
N LEU A 787 -11.14 27.89 -5.73
CA LEU A 787 -11.84 28.99 -6.39
C LEU A 787 -12.56 28.51 -7.66
N LYS A 788 -11.95 27.60 -8.43
CA LYS A 788 -12.56 27.01 -9.63
C LYS A 788 -13.83 26.21 -9.31
N GLU A 789 -13.85 25.48 -8.20
CA GLU A 789 -15.02 24.73 -7.71
C GLU A 789 -16.24 25.64 -7.42
N ARG A 790 -16.02 26.94 -7.16
CA ARG A 790 -17.09 27.91 -6.89
C ARG A 790 -17.67 28.55 -8.14
N CYS A 791 -17.02 28.39 -9.31
CA CYS A 791 -17.47 28.93 -10.59
C CYS A 791 -17.72 30.46 -10.64
N ILE A 792 -17.04 31.25 -9.80
CA ILE A 792 -17.25 32.71 -9.69
C ILE A 792 -16.42 33.49 -10.70
N ILE A 793 -15.20 33.01 -11.00
CA ILE A 793 -14.29 33.64 -11.94
C ILE A 793 -14.21 32.76 -13.19
N ALA A 794 -14.89 33.16 -14.27
CA ALA A 794 -14.93 32.41 -15.52
C ALA A 794 -13.63 32.55 -16.34
N ASP A 795 -12.94 33.69 -16.22
CA ASP A 795 -11.69 33.97 -16.93
C ASP A 795 -10.48 33.32 -16.24
N ASP A 796 -9.78 32.41 -16.92
CA ASP A 796 -8.67 31.63 -16.33
C ASP A 796 -7.43 32.49 -15.97
N PRO A 797 -7.01 33.48 -16.79
CA PRO A 797 -5.98 34.45 -16.41
C PRO A 797 -6.33 35.27 -15.16
N GLN A 798 -7.56 35.79 -15.06
CA GLN A 798 -8.01 36.51 -13.87
C GLN A 798 -8.05 35.59 -12.64
N LEU A 799 -8.56 34.36 -12.80
CA LEU A 799 -8.58 33.33 -11.75
C LEU A 799 -7.16 32.99 -11.27
N TYR A 800 -6.21 32.85 -12.19
CA TYR A 800 -4.81 32.60 -11.86
C TYR A 800 -4.19 33.74 -11.05
N SER A 801 -4.47 34.99 -11.43
CA SER A 801 -3.97 36.19 -10.75
C SER A 801 -4.60 36.34 -9.36
N ALA A 802 -5.91 36.14 -9.25
CA ALA A 802 -6.63 36.11 -7.97
C ALA A 802 -6.09 35.02 -7.04
N ALA A 803 -5.85 33.81 -7.56
CA ALA A 803 -5.26 32.72 -6.78
C ALA A 803 -3.83 33.03 -6.30
N CYS A 804 -3.04 33.77 -7.10
CA CYS A 804 -1.71 34.23 -6.68
C CYS A 804 -1.79 35.16 -5.47
N TYR A 805 -2.68 36.17 -5.53
CA TYR A 805 -2.89 37.09 -4.42
C TYR A 805 -3.39 36.38 -3.15
N ALA A 806 -4.40 35.53 -3.28
CA ALA A 806 -4.94 34.75 -2.16
C ALA A 806 -3.88 33.83 -1.52
N ALA A 807 -3.03 33.18 -2.32
CA ALA A 807 -1.95 32.34 -1.81
C ALA A 807 -0.90 33.14 -1.04
N LYS A 808 -0.47 34.31 -1.55
CA LYS A 808 0.47 35.18 -0.82
C LYS A 808 -0.11 35.62 0.51
N THR A 809 -1.36 36.08 0.50
CA THR A 809 -2.06 36.56 1.71
C THR A 809 -2.22 35.45 2.74
N THR A 810 -2.60 34.24 2.30
CA THR A 810 -2.72 33.06 3.19
C THR A 810 -1.38 32.67 3.81
N LEU A 811 -0.29 32.68 3.02
CA LEU A 811 1.04 32.35 3.53
C LEU A 811 1.57 33.42 4.50
N MET A 812 1.27 34.69 4.24
CA MET A 812 1.59 35.81 5.14
C MET A 812 0.85 35.67 6.47
N ALA A 813 -0.46 35.42 6.45
CA ALA A 813 -1.24 35.19 7.67
C ALA A 813 -0.71 33.99 8.48
N LEU A 814 -0.31 32.91 7.81
CA LEU A 814 0.31 31.76 8.46
C LEU A 814 1.69 32.10 9.08
N GLU A 815 2.47 32.97 8.45
CA GLU A 815 3.76 33.44 8.96
C GLU A 815 3.60 34.29 10.21
N GLU A 816 2.63 35.21 10.22
CA GLU A 816 2.34 36.06 11.38
C GLU A 816 1.83 35.25 12.59
N MET A 817 1.07 34.17 12.36
CA MET A 817 0.49 33.37 13.44
C MET A 817 1.43 32.29 14.02
N PHE A 818 2.45 31.85 13.27
CA PHE A 818 3.30 30.70 13.64
C PHE A 818 4.79 30.98 13.39
N GLU A 819 5.29 32.08 13.95
CA GLU A 819 6.68 32.51 13.80
C GLU A 819 7.67 31.45 14.31
N GLY A 820 7.43 30.85 15.48
CA GLY A 820 8.30 29.82 16.06
C GLY A 820 8.41 28.58 15.16
N ALA A 821 7.29 28.13 14.59
CA ALA A 821 7.28 27.02 13.64
C ALA A 821 8.11 27.35 12.39
N ARG A 822 8.01 28.58 11.88
CA ARG A 822 8.78 29.06 10.72
C ARG A 822 10.27 29.18 11.02
N GLY A 823 10.64 29.65 12.21
CA GLY A 823 12.03 29.66 12.68
C GLY A 823 12.66 28.26 12.66
N ILE A 824 11.95 27.25 13.18
CA ILE A 824 12.40 25.86 13.19
C ILE A 824 12.48 25.28 11.78
N MET A 825 11.48 25.51 10.94
CA MET A 825 11.49 25.09 9.53
C MET A 825 12.71 25.68 8.78
N ALA A 826 12.99 26.96 8.98
CA ALA A 826 14.13 27.64 8.38
C ALA A 826 15.46 27.06 8.88
N TRP A 827 15.58 26.86 10.20
CA TRP A 827 16.77 26.25 10.82
C TRP A 827 17.05 24.85 10.26
N LEU A 828 16.05 23.96 10.25
CA LEU A 828 16.15 22.63 9.64
C LEU A 828 16.61 22.75 8.17
N GLY A 829 15.98 23.64 7.40
CA GLY A 829 16.35 23.90 6.00
C GLY A 829 17.81 24.31 5.82
N GLU A 830 18.34 25.20 6.66
CA GLU A 830 19.74 25.61 6.59
C GLU A 830 20.71 24.49 7.02
N CYS A 831 20.40 23.72 8.07
CA CYS A 831 21.17 22.51 8.42
C CYS A 831 21.25 21.53 7.24
N ALA A 832 20.11 21.25 6.59
CA ALA A 832 20.05 20.38 5.43
C ALA A 832 20.85 20.91 4.24
N LYS A 833 20.86 22.23 4.03
CA LYS A 833 21.64 22.91 2.99
C LYS A 833 23.14 22.78 3.24
N VAL A 834 23.61 22.97 4.47
CA VAL A 834 25.02 22.80 4.85
C VAL A 834 25.48 21.36 4.54
N ILE A 835 24.75 20.34 5.02
CA ILE A 835 25.08 18.93 4.78
C ILE A 835 25.08 18.60 3.28
N ALA A 836 24.02 19.02 2.58
CA ALA A 836 23.85 18.67 1.18
C ALA A 836 24.84 19.38 0.24
N SER A 837 25.37 20.53 0.64
CA SER A 837 26.38 21.27 -0.14
C SER A 837 27.71 20.52 -0.21
N GLU A 838 28.03 19.70 0.79
CA GLU A 838 29.14 18.74 0.80
C GLU A 838 28.81 17.41 0.10
N ASN A 839 27.74 17.40 -0.71
CA ASN A 839 27.25 16.23 -1.42
C ASN A 839 26.88 15.04 -0.52
N GLN A 840 26.55 15.30 0.75
CA GLN A 840 26.06 14.30 1.71
C GLN A 840 24.54 14.35 1.85
N PRO A 841 23.84 13.21 2.00
CA PRO A 841 22.42 13.21 2.26
C PRO A 841 22.15 13.53 3.72
N VAL A 842 21.03 14.22 4.01
CA VAL A 842 20.58 14.38 5.38
C VAL A 842 20.11 13.04 5.91
N ARG A 843 20.58 12.70 7.12
CA ARG A 843 20.24 11.48 7.85
C ARG A 843 20.07 11.80 9.32
N TRP A 844 19.10 11.19 9.98
CA TRP A 844 18.89 11.31 11.43
C TRP A 844 18.33 10.01 11.96
N THR A 845 18.27 9.88 13.28
CA THR A 845 17.61 8.77 13.95
C THR A 845 16.38 9.31 14.67
N THR A 846 15.23 8.67 14.49
CA THR A 846 14.00 9.03 15.22
C THR A 846 14.17 8.76 16.72
N PRO A 847 13.34 9.38 17.59
CA PRO A 847 13.34 9.07 19.03
C PRO A 847 13.15 7.59 19.36
N LEU A 848 12.51 6.81 18.49
CA LEU A 848 12.34 5.35 18.62
C LEU A 848 13.48 4.52 18.03
N GLY A 849 14.56 5.15 17.56
CA GLY A 849 15.73 4.46 17.03
C GLY A 849 15.69 4.15 15.53
N LEU A 850 14.62 4.46 14.79
CA LEU A 850 14.58 4.25 13.34
C LEU A 850 15.59 5.18 12.62
N PRO A 851 16.55 4.65 11.83
CA PRO A 851 17.43 5.49 11.01
C PRO A 851 16.69 5.96 9.75
N VAL A 852 16.68 7.27 9.53
CA VAL A 852 16.07 7.93 8.38
C VAL A 852 17.14 8.54 7.50
N VAL A 853 17.05 8.31 6.18
CA VAL A 853 17.94 8.91 5.18
C VAL A 853 17.09 9.50 4.06
N GLN A 854 17.29 10.78 3.73
CA GLN A 854 16.57 11.39 2.61
C GLN A 854 17.13 10.89 1.25
N PRO A 855 16.29 10.31 0.36
CA PRO A 855 16.74 9.66 -0.87
C PRO A 855 16.92 10.62 -2.06
N TYR A 856 17.07 11.93 -1.80
CA TYR A 856 17.03 12.95 -2.85
C TYR A 856 18.38 13.13 -3.54
N ARG A 857 18.68 12.22 -4.47
CA ARG A 857 19.85 12.25 -5.35
C ARG A 857 19.46 12.49 -6.80
N GLN A 858 20.41 12.98 -7.58
CA GLN A 858 20.22 13.12 -9.02
C GLN A 858 20.07 11.73 -9.63
N LEU A 859 19.10 11.60 -10.54
CA LEU A 859 18.85 10.35 -11.23
C LEU A 859 19.63 10.35 -12.53
N GLY A 860 20.62 9.48 -12.61
CA GLY A 860 21.37 9.16 -13.81
C GLY A 860 20.50 8.34 -14.75
N ARG A 861 20.87 8.34 -16.03
CA ARG A 861 20.21 7.54 -17.06
C ARG A 861 21.10 6.38 -17.42
N HIS A 862 20.53 5.19 -17.43
CA HIS A 862 21.18 3.99 -17.89
C HIS A 862 20.34 3.38 -19.01
N LEU A 863 20.93 3.22 -20.19
CA LEU A 863 20.24 2.67 -21.36
C LEU A 863 20.41 1.16 -21.37
N ILE A 864 19.30 0.43 -21.39
CA ILE A 864 19.27 -1.03 -21.43
C ILE A 864 18.59 -1.47 -22.71
N LYS A 865 19.33 -2.23 -23.51
CA LYS A 865 18.76 -2.89 -24.70
C LYS A 865 17.89 -4.06 -24.23
N THR A 866 16.60 -4.01 -24.56
CA THR A 866 15.67 -5.13 -24.36
C THR A 866 15.14 -5.62 -25.69
N SER A 867 14.29 -6.66 -25.66
CA SER A 867 13.73 -7.25 -26.87
C SER A 867 12.70 -6.34 -27.56
N LEU A 868 11.95 -5.52 -26.80
CA LEU A 868 11.00 -4.53 -27.36
C LEU A 868 11.67 -3.22 -27.80
N GLN A 869 12.51 -2.63 -26.94
CA GLN A 869 13.15 -1.34 -27.22
C GLN A 869 14.36 -1.09 -26.31
N VAL A 870 15.11 -0.03 -26.58
CA VAL A 870 16.12 0.49 -25.64
C VAL A 870 15.41 1.30 -24.55
N LEU A 871 15.44 0.78 -23.32
CA LEU A 871 14.79 1.38 -22.17
C LEU A 871 15.77 2.28 -21.42
N THR A 872 15.30 3.45 -21.00
CA THR A 872 16.07 4.32 -20.10
C THR A 872 15.66 4.04 -18.66
N LEU A 873 16.51 3.34 -17.92
CA LEU A 873 16.37 3.20 -16.49
C LEU A 873 16.95 4.42 -15.77
N LYS A 874 16.32 4.76 -14.65
CA LYS A 874 16.84 5.77 -13.74
C LYS A 874 17.66 5.07 -12.66
N ARG A 875 18.93 5.44 -12.54
CA ARG A 875 19.82 4.96 -11.49
C ARG A 875 20.20 6.12 -10.58
N GLU A 876 20.20 5.90 -9.28
CA GLU A 876 20.68 6.89 -8.30
C GLU A 876 22.16 7.19 -8.59
N THR A 877 22.54 8.46 -8.78
CA THR A 877 23.95 8.87 -8.84
C THR A 877 24.44 9.27 -7.46
N ASP A 878 25.76 9.42 -7.32
CA ASP A 878 26.35 9.89 -6.06
C ASP A 878 26.13 11.39 -5.82
N LYS A 879 25.46 12.11 -6.73
CA LYS A 879 25.21 13.55 -6.59
C LYS A 879 23.90 13.83 -5.87
N VAL A 880 23.97 14.52 -4.73
CA VAL A 880 22.82 14.92 -3.91
C VAL A 880 22.10 16.13 -4.51
N MET A 881 20.78 16.17 -4.40
CA MET A 881 19.96 17.31 -4.83
C MET A 881 19.78 18.31 -3.68
N VAL A 882 20.74 19.22 -3.50
CA VAL A 882 20.75 20.23 -2.41
C VAL A 882 19.40 20.91 -2.20
N LYS A 883 18.80 21.44 -3.27
CA LYS A 883 17.49 22.13 -3.18
C LYS A 883 16.39 21.22 -2.64
N ARG A 884 16.36 19.94 -3.05
CA ARG A 884 15.34 18.98 -2.59
C ARG A 884 15.58 18.55 -1.15
N GLN A 885 16.83 18.30 -0.74
CA GLN A 885 17.18 18.00 0.64
C GLN A 885 16.68 19.11 1.57
N ARG A 886 17.07 20.36 1.27
CA ARG A 886 16.65 21.56 2.02
C ARG A 886 15.13 21.67 2.18
N THR A 887 14.38 21.61 1.08
CA THR A 887 12.92 21.81 1.13
C THR A 887 12.17 20.64 1.75
N ALA A 888 12.73 19.43 1.72
CA ALA A 888 12.04 18.23 2.17
C ALA A 888 12.44 17.80 3.58
N PHE A 889 13.49 18.38 4.17
CA PHE A 889 13.93 17.99 5.50
C PHE A 889 12.92 18.37 6.59
N PRO A 890 12.43 19.63 6.69
CA PRO A 890 11.42 19.99 7.68
C PRO A 890 10.19 19.06 7.69
N PRO A 891 9.52 18.81 6.56
CA PRO A 891 8.34 17.93 6.57
C PRO A 891 8.67 16.47 6.85
N ASN A 892 9.81 15.96 6.38
CA ASN A 892 10.19 14.58 6.68
C ASN A 892 10.55 14.39 8.17
N PHE A 893 11.14 15.41 8.79
CA PHE A 893 11.47 15.39 10.20
C PHE A 893 10.22 15.39 11.07
N VAL A 894 9.27 16.31 10.81
CA VAL A 894 7.98 16.32 11.53
C VAL A 894 7.20 15.03 11.30
N HIS A 895 7.18 14.50 10.08
CA HIS A 895 6.57 13.19 9.83
C HIS A 895 7.24 12.03 10.57
N SER A 896 8.51 12.16 10.94
CA SER A 896 9.18 11.15 11.76
C SER A 896 8.81 11.25 13.24
N LEU A 897 8.46 12.46 13.70
CA LEU A 897 7.95 12.69 15.05
C LEU A 897 6.50 12.25 15.18
N ASP A 898 5.65 12.50 14.18
CA ASP A 898 4.26 12.00 14.18
C ASP A 898 4.20 10.47 14.22
N GLY A 899 5.04 9.81 13.43
CA GLY A 899 5.13 8.35 13.41
C GLY A 899 5.63 7.82 14.74
N SER A 900 6.58 8.52 15.37
CA SER A 900 7.09 8.16 16.70
C SER A 900 6.01 8.29 17.77
N HIS A 901 5.26 9.39 17.79
CA HIS A 901 4.16 9.61 18.73
C HIS A 901 3.05 8.56 18.58
N MET A 902 2.64 8.26 17.35
CA MET A 902 1.65 7.20 17.07
C MET A 902 2.16 5.84 17.55
N MET A 903 3.41 5.49 17.27
CA MET A 903 4.00 4.21 17.68
C MET A 903 4.12 4.08 19.20
N MET A 904 4.53 5.15 19.90
CA MET A 904 4.57 5.20 21.37
C MET A 904 3.17 5.01 21.97
N THR A 905 2.18 5.71 21.43
CA THR A 905 0.78 5.64 21.86
C THR A 905 0.21 4.24 21.61
N ALA A 906 0.44 3.65 20.44
CA ALA A 906 -0.04 2.32 20.10
C ALA A 906 0.45 1.24 21.08
N VAL A 907 1.76 1.29 21.42
CA VAL A 907 2.37 0.35 22.36
C VAL A 907 1.78 0.52 23.76
N ALA A 908 1.66 1.76 24.23
CA ALA A 908 1.10 2.06 25.55
C ALA A 908 -0.39 1.67 25.66
N CYS A 909 -1.19 1.93 24.62
CA CYS A 909 -2.58 1.47 24.56
C CYS A 909 -2.67 -0.05 24.67
N LYS A 910 -1.82 -0.80 23.95
CA LYS A 910 -1.79 -2.27 24.05
C LYS A 910 -1.41 -2.74 25.46
N GLU A 911 -0.44 -2.08 26.11
CA GLU A 911 -0.05 -2.39 27.49
C GLU A 911 -1.17 -2.13 28.50
N ALA A 912 -1.98 -1.10 28.26
CA ALA A 912 -3.20 -0.82 29.01
C ALA A 912 -4.39 -1.73 28.60
N GLY A 913 -4.21 -2.64 27.64
CA GLY A 913 -5.23 -3.59 27.21
C GLY A 913 -6.27 -3.01 26.25
N LEU A 914 -5.96 -1.93 25.53
CA LEU A 914 -6.83 -1.31 24.52
C LEU A 914 -6.51 -1.85 23.12
N ASN A 915 -7.53 -1.93 22.27
CA ASN A 915 -7.32 -2.13 20.84
C ASN A 915 -6.98 -0.78 20.20
N PHE A 916 -5.94 -0.76 19.36
CA PHE A 916 -5.46 0.46 18.71
C PHE A 916 -5.35 0.27 17.20
N ALA A 917 -5.86 1.23 16.45
CA ALA A 917 -5.54 1.41 15.04
C ALA A 917 -5.17 2.87 14.80
N GLY A 918 -4.22 3.11 13.90
CA GLY A 918 -3.80 4.46 13.53
C GLY A 918 -3.93 4.69 12.04
N VAL A 919 -4.50 5.84 11.65
CA VAL A 919 -4.41 6.43 10.32
C VAL A 919 -3.56 7.68 10.44
N HIS A 920 -2.24 7.48 10.57
CA HIS A 920 -1.26 8.54 10.79
C HIS A 920 -1.58 9.37 12.05
N ASP A 921 -2.26 10.51 11.90
CA ASP A 921 -2.64 11.46 12.95
C ASP A 921 -4.08 11.28 13.48
N SER A 922 -4.73 10.17 13.11
CA SER A 922 -6.03 9.73 13.63
C SER A 922 -5.88 8.43 14.42
N TYR A 923 -6.25 8.43 15.70
CA TYR A 923 -6.07 7.29 16.61
C TYR A 923 -7.43 6.70 16.97
N TRP A 924 -7.56 5.38 16.78
CA TRP A 924 -8.83 4.68 16.86
C TRP A 924 -8.78 3.61 17.94
N THR A 925 -9.84 3.53 18.74
CA THR A 925 -10.05 2.49 19.74
C THR A 925 -11.54 2.20 19.91
N HIS A 926 -11.91 1.28 20.80
CA HIS A 926 -13.31 1.04 21.14
C HIS A 926 -13.91 2.24 21.86
N ALA A 927 -15.21 2.50 21.67
CA ALA A 927 -15.86 3.66 22.28
C ALA A 927 -15.67 3.74 23.81
N CYS A 928 -15.69 2.60 24.50
CA CYS A 928 -15.48 2.51 25.96
C CYS A 928 -14.05 2.90 26.41
N ASP A 929 -13.09 2.81 25.50
CA ASP A 929 -11.66 2.95 25.78
C ASP A 929 -11.12 4.35 25.42
N VAL A 930 -11.96 5.22 24.82
CA VAL A 930 -11.52 6.52 24.27
C VAL A 930 -10.95 7.44 25.35
N ASP A 931 -11.56 7.50 26.54
CA ASP A 931 -11.04 8.35 27.63
C ASP A 931 -9.62 7.96 28.04
N GLU A 932 -9.38 6.65 28.15
CA GLU A 932 -8.08 6.11 28.53
C GLU A 932 -7.04 6.27 27.40
N MET A 933 -7.43 6.05 26.14
CA MET A 933 -6.58 6.36 24.99
C MET A 933 -6.22 7.85 24.96
N ASN A 934 -7.18 8.74 25.25
CA ASN A 934 -6.96 10.18 25.31
C ASN A 934 -6.00 10.59 26.43
N ARG A 935 -6.02 9.91 27.58
CA ARG A 935 -5.01 10.08 28.63
C ARG A 935 -3.62 9.65 28.12
N ILE A 936 -3.51 8.42 27.61
CA ILE A 936 -2.25 7.84 27.11
C ILE A 936 -1.63 8.68 26.00
N LEU A 937 -2.42 9.13 25.01
CA LEU A 937 -1.90 9.89 23.88
C LEU A 937 -1.31 11.24 24.31
N ARG A 938 -1.88 11.89 25.32
CA ARG A 938 -1.38 13.15 25.88
C ARG A 938 -0.09 12.92 26.65
N GLU A 939 -0.04 11.87 27.48
CA GLU A 939 1.16 11.47 28.22
C GLU A 939 2.32 11.15 27.28
N LYS A 940 2.08 10.36 26.23
CA LYS A 940 3.13 10.01 25.25
C LYS A 940 3.56 11.19 24.39
N PHE A 941 2.68 12.17 24.14
CA PHE A 941 3.08 13.41 23.49
C PHE A 941 4.02 14.23 24.38
N VAL A 942 3.68 14.39 25.67
CA VAL A 942 4.52 15.10 26.63
C VAL A 942 5.87 14.40 26.81
N GLU A 943 5.86 13.08 27.02
CA GLU A 943 7.08 12.25 27.15
C GLU A 943 8.01 12.42 25.94
N LEU A 944 7.45 12.43 24.72
CA LEU A 944 8.23 12.64 23.50
C LEU A 944 8.96 13.99 23.49
N TYR A 945 8.30 15.06 23.95
CA TYR A 945 8.79 16.44 23.87
C TYR A 945 9.48 16.96 25.14
N GLU A 946 9.45 16.20 26.23
CA GLU A 946 10.35 16.39 27.38
C GLU A 946 11.81 16.09 26.98
N ALA A 947 12.03 15.21 26.00
CA ALA A 947 13.35 15.00 25.41
C ALA A 947 13.82 16.25 24.62
N PRO A 948 15.13 16.58 24.66
CA PRO A 948 15.68 17.72 23.94
C PRO A 948 15.89 17.37 22.44
N ILE A 949 14.79 17.23 21.69
CA ILE A 949 14.80 16.69 20.32
C ILE A 949 15.70 17.49 19.36
N LEU A 950 15.62 18.82 19.39
CA LEU A 950 16.39 19.67 18.46
C LEU A 950 17.88 19.70 18.83
N GLU A 951 18.19 19.68 20.13
CA GLU A 951 19.57 19.59 20.65
C GLU A 951 20.18 18.24 20.27
N ASN A 952 19.48 17.14 20.53
CA ASN A 952 19.92 15.79 20.16
C ASN A 952 20.18 15.68 18.63
N LEU A 953 19.33 16.32 17.82
CA LEU A 953 19.52 16.39 16.37
C LEU A 953 20.78 17.18 16.00
N LEU A 954 21.00 18.34 16.61
CA LEU A 954 22.16 19.19 16.35
C LEU A 954 23.46 18.48 16.78
N GLU A 955 23.49 17.88 17.97
CA GLU A 955 24.63 17.10 18.47
C GLU A 955 24.92 15.91 17.55
N SER A 956 23.88 15.22 17.08
CA SER A 956 24.01 14.12 16.11
C SER A 956 24.61 14.59 14.78
N PHE A 957 24.23 15.78 14.30
CA PHE A 957 24.79 16.38 13.11
C PHE A 957 26.25 16.80 13.31
N GLN A 958 26.59 17.45 14.42
CA GLN A 958 27.97 17.82 14.75
C GLN A 958 28.86 16.58 14.86
N SER A 959 28.37 15.51 15.49
CA SER A 959 29.09 14.23 15.61
C SER A 959 29.26 13.54 14.24
N SER A 960 28.23 13.57 13.40
CA SER A 960 28.24 12.93 12.08
C SER A 960 29.04 13.71 11.03
N PHE A 961 29.20 15.02 11.23
CA PHE A 961 29.81 15.96 10.30
C PHE A 961 30.70 16.97 11.05
N PRO A 962 31.81 16.52 11.68
CA PRO A 962 32.62 17.34 12.58
C PRO A 962 33.29 18.56 11.92
N ASN A 963 33.45 18.51 10.59
CA ASN A 963 34.04 19.61 9.81
C ASN A 963 33.02 20.68 9.40
N LEU A 964 31.72 20.49 9.67
CA LEU A 964 30.66 21.42 9.27
C LEU A 964 30.21 22.30 10.43
N LYS A 965 29.96 23.57 10.13
CA LYS A 965 29.40 24.53 11.08
C LYS A 965 27.90 24.64 10.86
N PHE A 966 27.13 24.35 11.91
CA PHE A 966 25.67 24.42 11.89
C PHE A 966 25.18 25.73 12.51
N PRO A 967 24.05 26.28 12.05
CA PRO A 967 23.43 27.44 12.67
C PRO A 967 22.99 27.13 14.11
N PRO A 968 23.01 28.11 15.03
CA PRO A 968 22.52 27.92 16.38
C PRO A 968 21.02 27.57 16.38
N LEU A 969 20.57 26.91 17.44
CA LEU A 969 19.16 26.59 17.62
C LEU A 969 18.31 27.87 17.69
N PRO A 970 17.09 27.85 17.14
CA PRO A 970 16.15 28.95 17.32
C PRO A 970 15.74 29.08 18.80
N GLU A 971 15.44 30.30 19.23
CA GLU A 971 14.92 30.54 20.58
C GLU A 971 13.59 29.80 20.80
N ARG A 972 13.44 29.22 21.99
CA ARG A 972 12.19 28.56 22.40
C ARG A 972 11.30 29.56 23.12
N GLY A 973 10.00 29.44 22.90
CA GLY A 973 8.99 30.17 23.65
C GLY A 973 8.78 29.60 25.06
N VAL A 974 7.67 30.04 25.66
CA VAL A 974 7.34 29.81 27.08
C VAL A 974 6.17 28.84 27.31
N PHE A 975 5.77 28.07 26.29
CA PHE A 975 4.71 27.08 26.44
C PHE A 975 5.13 25.91 27.35
N ASP A 976 4.32 25.62 28.38
CA ASP A 976 4.49 24.44 29.23
C ASP A 976 3.81 23.23 28.58
N LEU A 977 4.58 22.18 28.27
CA LEU A 977 4.03 20.94 27.70
C LEU A 977 3.04 20.27 28.63
N LYS A 978 3.12 20.47 29.95
CA LYS A 978 2.20 19.84 30.89
C LYS A 978 0.77 20.33 30.72
N ASP A 979 0.55 21.48 30.08
CA ASP A 979 -0.79 21.96 29.71
C ASP A 979 -1.50 20.99 28.74
N VAL A 980 -0.75 20.23 27.93
CA VAL A 980 -1.29 19.22 27.01
C VAL A 980 -2.07 18.15 27.77
N LEU A 981 -1.64 17.76 28.97
CA LEU A 981 -2.29 16.73 29.78
C LEU A 981 -3.73 17.09 30.15
N ARG A 982 -4.04 18.40 30.23
CA ARG A 982 -5.37 18.93 30.55
C ARG A 982 -6.14 19.38 29.29
N SER A 983 -5.52 19.32 28.12
CA SER A 983 -6.18 19.73 26.89
C SER A 983 -7.21 18.69 26.46
N THR A 984 -8.48 19.09 26.50
CA THR A 984 -9.62 18.23 26.14
C THR A 984 -9.68 17.99 24.63
N TYR A 985 -9.33 19.00 23.82
CA TYR A 985 -9.48 18.98 22.36
C TYR A 985 -8.19 18.74 21.59
N PHE A 986 -7.10 18.34 22.27
CA PHE A 986 -5.81 18.03 21.62
C PHE A 986 -5.98 17.06 20.44
N PHE A 987 -6.66 15.95 20.70
CA PHE A 987 -7.23 15.04 19.71
C PHE A 987 -8.74 14.98 19.99
N ASN A 988 -9.62 15.16 19.00
CA ASN A 988 -11.07 15.26 19.25
C ASN A 988 -11.96 14.87 18.08
#